data_AF-A0A419W635-F1
#
_entry.id   AF-A0A419W635-F1
#
_cell.length_a   1.000
_cell.length_b   1.000
_cell.length_c   1.000
_cell.angle_alpha   90.00
_cell.angle_beta   90.00
_cell.angle_gamma   90.00
#
_symmetry.space_group_name_H-M   'P 1'
#
loop_
_entity.id
_entity.type
_entity.pdbx_description
1 polymer ?
#
loop_
_entity_poly.entity_id
_entity_poly.type
_entity_poly.pdbx_seq_one_letter_code
_entity_poly.pdbx_strand_id
1 'polypeptide(L)'
;MKRSILAWLFPLLVLAACAPNSDNRIDLSGEWQFATDPTDMGKTEKWYAENLKESVLLPGSMAENDKGDIPDLYTPWTGTIYDSSFYFNPALEKYRQPGDVKFPFWLTPNKYYKGAAWYRKEVTVPENWSGKRVVLHLERPHWQTSVWVNDQKAGYENSLSTPHDYDVTKLLKTGSNFITVCVDNRTDSINVGPDSHSVSDHTQGNWNGMVGELYLQAGSPLYIADMQLFPNIETKTVKAIIQLKTEDGSAVDAEVHLQARLKTGDAKTLPMVSQKAQFSAGGKVLEVEYDMGDDVKLWDEFSPNLYEMTATLEAAGMETDELQQTFGMRKVEIADGKILVNGRPVFMRGTLECNTFPLTGYPPTDVESWKAIMQTCKESGLNHIRFHSHCPPEAAFIAADELGMYVQPEAASWPNHGTSLGDGRPTDDYIVAETERIIKAYGNHPSFVMYAYCNEPYGNYVPFLDKDLQKWKSKDPRRIYTAAAIGRSWSVNPESEYLVRSIPRGLPFNLQPNATFNYDERIADESRPYVTHEMGQYCVFPDFSEIEKYTGVYKAKNFEMFKGILEDNHMGDQAHDFLMASGKLQALCYKAEIEAEFRTTTLDGFQLLGLNDFPGQGSAIIGMLNVFWQEKGYVTKEEISRYCNETVPLAEFPKFVFTNDESLDFPVSVSHYGAEDLKDVIPTYSIATVSGDTLATGDFGTQTITIGQLSTLGTLDFPLDELSKAVQCKLEVDVAGFMNSWDFWVFPAKQSALEKDDIYYTDKLDQAAMEKLDAGASVLLDASGKIENGKDIVANFTPVFWNTSWFKMRPPHTTGIWVQEDHPALKDFPTSYHSDYQWWEIVNGQQVMCIDSFPPAFRPIVQPIDTWFLSRRLAQLFEAKVGNGKLLVTTLNIETTNGPASAQLRQSLVNYMNSTSFQPKYELDAAVILELFEKKDRQGVNLYTKGTPDELKPTTQKTQKK
;
A
#
# COMPACT_ATOMS: atom_id res chain seq x y z
N MET A 1 33.21 -9.37 -71.81
CA MET A 1 32.60 -10.68 -72.10
C MET A 1 31.16 -10.61 -71.60
N LYS A 2 30.14 -10.24 -72.39
CA LYS A 2 29.39 -10.98 -73.43
C LYS A 2 28.91 -12.38 -73.00
N ARG A 3 27.56 -12.52 -73.02
CA ARG A 3 26.65 -13.70 -73.12
C ARG A 3 26.07 -14.22 -71.80
N SER A 4 24.78 -14.53 -71.60
CA SER A 4 23.50 -14.40 -72.34
C SER A 4 22.36 -14.74 -71.34
N ILE A 5 21.32 -13.91 -71.14
CA ILE A 5 19.90 -13.98 -71.62
C ILE A 5 19.14 -15.29 -71.32
N LEU A 6 18.08 -15.22 -70.48
CA LEU A 6 16.63 -15.42 -70.81
C LEU A 6 15.81 -15.33 -69.49
N ALA A 7 14.94 -14.31 -69.31
CA ALA A 7 13.46 -14.37 -69.41
C ALA A 7 12.85 -15.50 -68.53
N TRP A 8 11.92 -15.24 -67.60
CA TRP A 8 10.48 -15.07 -67.88
C TRP A 8 9.82 -14.17 -66.82
N LEU A 9 9.02 -13.20 -67.28
CA LEU A 9 8.10 -12.37 -66.48
C LEU A 9 6.68 -12.97 -66.61
N PHE A 10 6.08 -13.38 -65.49
CA PHE A 10 4.65 -13.65 -65.36
C PHE A 10 3.98 -12.46 -64.65
N PRO A 11 2.84 -11.93 -65.11
CA PRO A 11 2.04 -11.01 -64.32
C PRO A 11 1.12 -11.83 -63.42
N LEU A 12 1.36 -11.84 -62.11
CA LEU A 12 0.34 -12.24 -61.15
C LEU A 12 -0.63 -11.07 -61.01
N LEU A 13 -1.82 -11.22 -61.60
CA LEU A 13 -3.01 -10.48 -61.22
C LEU A 13 -3.31 -10.80 -59.76
N VAL A 14 -2.92 -9.93 -58.84
CA VAL A 14 -3.46 -9.91 -57.48
C VAL A 14 -4.82 -9.24 -57.58
N LEU A 15 -5.88 -10.05 -57.60
CA LEU A 15 -7.22 -9.62 -57.23
C LEU A 15 -7.13 -9.21 -55.76
N ALA A 16 -6.94 -7.91 -55.52
CA ALA A 16 -7.23 -7.30 -54.24
C ALA A 16 -8.75 -7.40 -54.03
N ALA A 17 -9.19 -8.49 -53.41
CA ALA A 17 -10.48 -8.51 -52.74
C ALA A 17 -10.37 -7.49 -51.62
N CYS A 18 -10.91 -6.29 -51.86
CA CYS A 18 -11.24 -5.35 -50.81
C CYS A 18 -12.28 -6.06 -49.93
N ALA A 19 -11.83 -6.69 -48.85
CA ALA A 19 -12.72 -6.91 -47.71
C ALA A 19 -13.19 -5.50 -47.29
N PRO A 20 -14.49 -5.21 -47.29
CA PRO A 20 -14.95 -3.97 -46.69
C PRO A 20 -14.56 -4.06 -45.20
N ASN A 21 -13.66 -3.19 -44.75
CA ASN A 21 -13.52 -2.91 -43.32
C ASN A 21 -14.88 -2.38 -42.86
N SER A 22 -15.72 -3.27 -42.33
CA SER A 22 -16.88 -2.87 -41.54
C SER A 22 -16.34 -2.42 -40.18
N ASP A 23 -15.85 -1.20 -40.11
CA ASP A 23 -15.44 -0.61 -38.83
C ASP A 23 -16.71 -0.41 -38.00
N ASN A 24 -17.04 -1.41 -37.19
CA ASN A 24 -18.17 -1.41 -36.27
C ASN A 24 -17.85 -0.59 -35.01
N ARG A 25 -16.67 0.03 -34.91
CA ARG A 25 -16.25 0.86 -33.78
C ARG A 25 -15.83 2.24 -34.27
N ILE A 26 -16.22 3.29 -33.53
CA ILE A 26 -15.69 4.65 -33.70
C ILE A 26 -14.98 5.01 -32.40
N ASP A 27 -13.67 5.15 -32.46
CA ASP A 27 -12.88 5.72 -31.36
C ASP A 27 -13.22 7.20 -31.17
N LEU A 28 -13.48 7.59 -29.93
CA LEU A 28 -13.80 8.96 -29.55
C LEU A 28 -12.64 9.67 -28.87
N SER A 29 -11.46 9.07 -28.81
CA SER A 29 -10.23 9.71 -28.32
C SER A 29 -9.84 10.95 -29.15
N GLY A 30 -9.00 11.82 -28.57
CA GLY A 30 -8.55 13.07 -29.15
C GLY A 30 -9.28 14.29 -28.60
N GLU A 31 -9.42 15.32 -29.42
CA GLU A 31 -9.97 16.61 -28.99
C GLU A 31 -11.49 16.55 -28.77
N TRP A 32 -11.95 17.18 -27.69
CA TRP A 32 -13.34 17.41 -27.31
C TRP A 32 -13.54 18.90 -27.00
N GLN A 33 -14.68 19.46 -27.38
CA GLN A 33 -15.08 20.78 -26.91
C GLN A 33 -15.42 20.68 -25.41
N PHE A 34 -15.13 21.75 -24.66
CA PHE A 34 -15.14 21.73 -23.21
C PHE A 34 -15.67 23.03 -22.58
N ALA A 35 -16.33 22.91 -21.43
CA ALA A 35 -16.65 24.02 -20.53
C ALA A 35 -16.81 23.54 -19.08
N THR A 36 -16.25 24.27 -18.12
CA THR A 36 -16.57 24.11 -16.69
C THR A 36 -17.92 24.74 -16.37
N ASP A 37 -18.69 24.12 -15.47
CA ASP A 37 -20.00 24.60 -15.02
C ASP A 37 -20.05 24.77 -13.49
N PRO A 38 -19.25 25.69 -12.91
CA PRO A 38 -19.19 25.88 -11.45
C PRO A 38 -20.47 26.47 -10.85
N THR A 39 -21.39 26.95 -11.69
CA THR A 39 -22.65 27.59 -11.29
C THR A 39 -23.91 26.79 -11.69
N ASP A 40 -23.74 25.55 -12.18
CA ASP A 40 -24.83 24.66 -12.61
C ASP A 40 -25.79 25.26 -13.65
N MET A 41 -25.28 26.13 -14.53
CA MET A 41 -26.07 26.80 -15.56
C MET A 41 -26.21 25.96 -16.83
N GLY A 42 -25.30 25.02 -17.10
CA GLY A 42 -25.22 24.33 -18.39
C GLY A 42 -26.47 23.52 -18.74
N LYS A 43 -27.16 22.92 -17.75
CA LYS A 43 -28.46 22.24 -17.98
C LYS A 43 -29.57 23.24 -18.34
N THR A 44 -29.61 24.37 -17.65
CA THR A 44 -30.63 25.42 -17.80
C THR A 44 -30.46 26.15 -19.13
N GLU A 45 -29.22 26.47 -19.51
CA GLU A 45 -28.84 27.13 -20.76
C GLU A 45 -28.68 26.16 -21.93
N LYS A 46 -28.87 24.85 -21.69
CA LYS A 46 -28.83 23.80 -22.71
C LYS A 46 -27.49 23.72 -23.45
N TRP A 47 -26.38 23.76 -22.73
CA TRP A 47 -25.04 23.60 -23.32
C TRP A 47 -24.86 22.27 -24.08
N TYR A 48 -25.69 21.25 -23.77
CA TYR A 48 -25.80 20.02 -24.58
C TYR A 48 -26.25 20.24 -26.03
N ALA A 49 -26.75 21.42 -26.40
CA ALA A 49 -27.18 21.80 -27.74
C ALA A 49 -26.31 22.91 -28.37
N GLU A 50 -25.28 23.39 -27.68
CA GLU A 50 -24.41 24.47 -28.15
C GLU A 50 -22.96 24.01 -28.30
N ASN A 51 -22.18 24.76 -29.10
CA ASN A 51 -20.73 24.55 -29.16
C ASN A 51 -20.07 25.14 -27.91
N LEU A 52 -19.17 24.37 -27.30
CA LEU A 52 -18.41 24.82 -26.14
C LEU A 52 -17.15 25.57 -26.60
N LYS A 53 -16.65 26.49 -25.76
CA LYS A 53 -15.65 27.50 -26.17
C LYS A 53 -14.21 27.03 -26.02
N GLU A 54 -13.97 26.07 -25.15
CA GLU A 54 -12.64 25.52 -24.90
C GLU A 54 -12.53 24.12 -25.47
N SER A 55 -11.34 23.52 -25.38
CA SER A 55 -11.13 22.12 -25.69
C SER A 55 -10.22 21.43 -24.68
N VAL A 56 -10.30 20.11 -24.67
CA VAL A 56 -9.49 19.17 -23.91
C VAL A 56 -9.19 17.94 -24.76
N LEU A 57 -8.12 17.22 -24.42
CA LEU A 57 -7.80 15.90 -24.95
C LEU A 57 -8.36 14.83 -24.02
N LEU A 58 -9.10 13.88 -24.59
CA LEU A 58 -9.58 12.69 -23.90
C LEU A 58 -9.06 11.43 -24.62
N PRO A 59 -8.80 10.33 -23.91
CA PRO A 59 -8.95 10.19 -22.46
C PRO A 59 -7.95 11.03 -21.65
N GLY A 60 -8.40 11.48 -20.49
CA GLY A 60 -7.61 12.31 -19.59
C GLY A 60 -8.46 13.05 -18.57
N SER A 61 -7.79 13.58 -17.56
CA SER A 61 -8.39 14.45 -16.54
C SER A 61 -8.32 15.92 -16.92
N MET A 62 -9.11 16.75 -16.25
CA MET A 62 -8.98 18.21 -16.32
C MET A 62 -7.58 18.68 -15.91
N ALA A 63 -6.96 18.04 -14.91
CA ALA A 63 -5.64 18.42 -14.40
C ALA A 63 -4.52 18.21 -15.43
N GLU A 64 -4.58 17.12 -16.20
CA GLU A 64 -3.67 16.88 -17.34
C GLU A 64 -3.87 17.88 -18.48
N ASN A 65 -5.08 18.39 -18.63
CA ASN A 65 -5.44 19.41 -19.62
C ASN A 65 -5.25 20.86 -19.13
N ASP A 66 -4.62 21.06 -17.96
CA ASP A 66 -4.41 22.35 -17.32
C ASP A 66 -5.72 23.15 -17.07
N LYS A 67 -6.84 22.44 -16.86
CA LYS A 67 -8.16 23.02 -16.56
C LYS A 67 -8.48 22.99 -15.06
N GLY A 68 -9.08 24.05 -14.57
CA GLY A 68 -9.40 24.26 -13.16
C GLY A 68 -8.61 25.41 -12.54
N ASP A 69 -8.72 25.52 -11.22
CA ASP A 69 -8.09 26.58 -10.43
C ASP A 69 -6.71 26.15 -9.92
N ILE A 70 -5.79 27.09 -9.77
CA ILE A 70 -4.50 26.84 -9.11
C ILE A 70 -4.79 26.70 -7.61
N PRO A 71 -4.35 25.60 -6.95
CA PRO A 71 -4.59 25.45 -5.52
C PRO A 71 -4.01 26.58 -4.68
N ASP A 72 -4.82 27.06 -3.74
CA ASP A 72 -4.48 28.04 -2.72
C ASP A 72 -5.01 27.63 -1.32
N LEU A 73 -5.01 28.58 -0.37
CA LEU A 73 -5.47 28.35 1.01
C LEU A 73 -6.99 28.14 1.16
N TYR A 74 -7.75 28.44 0.11
CA TYR A 74 -9.21 28.37 0.07
C TYR A 74 -9.72 27.26 -0.85
N THR A 75 -8.81 26.47 -1.44
CA THR A 75 -9.14 25.28 -2.23
C THR A 75 -10.14 24.41 -1.47
N PRO A 76 -11.31 24.11 -2.06
CA PRO A 76 -12.37 23.37 -1.37
C PRO A 76 -12.12 21.86 -1.49
N TRP A 77 -11.04 21.40 -0.87
CA TRP A 77 -10.62 20.00 -0.84
C TRP A 77 -11.79 19.05 -0.51
N THR A 78 -11.81 17.89 -1.15
CA THR A 78 -12.70 16.79 -0.79
C THR A 78 -12.19 16.10 0.46
N GLY A 79 -10.89 15.84 0.55
CA GLY A 79 -10.26 15.18 1.69
C GLY A 79 -10.32 16.00 2.98
N THR A 80 -10.52 15.34 4.11
CA THR A 80 -10.62 16.00 5.41
C THR A 80 -9.24 16.43 5.91
N ILE A 81 -9.14 17.64 6.45
CA ILE A 81 -7.93 18.16 7.10
C ILE A 81 -8.09 18.08 8.62
N TYR A 82 -7.22 17.30 9.28
CA TYR A 82 -7.30 17.05 10.71
C TYR A 82 -6.35 17.91 11.53
N ASP A 83 -5.32 18.49 10.90
CA ASP A 83 -4.36 19.39 11.52
C ASP A 83 -4.54 20.81 10.95
N SER A 84 -4.85 21.77 11.82
CA SER A 84 -5.05 23.16 11.41
C SER A 84 -3.81 24.04 11.59
N SER A 85 -2.73 23.51 12.16
CA SER A 85 -1.50 24.25 12.47
C SER A 85 -0.89 24.93 11.25
N PHE A 86 -0.95 24.29 10.09
CA PHE A 86 -0.50 24.86 8.82
C PHE A 86 -1.07 26.26 8.55
N TYR A 87 -2.33 26.49 8.91
CA TYR A 87 -3.02 27.76 8.64
C TYR A 87 -2.69 28.85 9.65
N PHE A 88 -2.34 28.49 10.89
CA PHE A 88 -2.24 29.43 12.01
C PHE A 88 -0.85 29.56 12.62
N ASN A 89 0.06 28.62 12.35
CA ASN A 89 1.43 28.67 12.87
C ASN A 89 2.23 29.76 12.13
N PRO A 90 2.78 30.78 12.84
CA PRO A 90 3.61 31.81 12.24
C PRO A 90 4.86 31.25 11.54
N ALA A 91 5.46 30.17 12.07
CA ALA A 91 6.65 29.56 11.47
C ALA A 91 6.40 29.03 10.04
N LEU A 92 5.14 28.70 9.73
CA LEU A 92 4.74 28.16 8.43
C LEU A 92 4.23 29.26 7.46
N GLU A 93 4.26 30.54 7.84
CA GLU A 93 3.76 31.65 7.01
C GLU A 93 4.47 31.76 5.65
N LYS A 94 5.78 31.50 5.64
CA LYS A 94 6.57 31.49 4.41
C LYS A 94 6.14 30.42 3.39
N TYR A 95 5.35 29.43 3.80
CA TYR A 95 4.83 28.35 2.93
C TYR A 95 3.40 28.60 2.43
N ARG A 96 2.77 29.71 2.83
CA ARG A 96 1.40 30.09 2.46
C ARG A 96 1.34 31.16 1.36
N GLN A 97 2.39 31.25 0.55
CA GLN A 97 2.51 32.32 -0.45
C GLN A 97 1.57 32.06 -1.65
N PRO A 98 0.83 33.08 -2.13
CA PRO A 98 -0.04 32.93 -3.29
C PRO A 98 0.75 32.42 -4.52
N GLY A 99 0.20 31.39 -5.18
CA GLY A 99 0.81 30.77 -6.36
C GLY A 99 1.92 29.75 -6.08
N ASP A 100 2.35 29.56 -4.82
CA ASP A 100 3.33 28.52 -4.44
C ASP A 100 3.11 28.02 -3.00
N VAL A 101 1.84 27.70 -2.68
CA VAL A 101 1.47 27.13 -1.38
C VAL A 101 2.13 25.76 -1.22
N LYS A 102 2.84 25.54 -0.11
CA LYS A 102 3.40 24.23 0.26
C LYS A 102 2.49 23.50 1.23
N PHE A 103 1.62 22.66 0.70
CA PHE A 103 0.60 21.98 1.49
C PHE A 103 1.17 20.73 2.20
N PRO A 104 1.05 20.56 3.54
CA PRO A 104 1.71 19.46 4.26
C PRO A 104 1.02 18.11 4.16
N PHE A 105 -0.29 18.10 3.90
CA PHE A 105 -1.13 16.95 4.25
C PHE A 105 -1.18 15.88 3.17
N TRP A 106 -0.92 16.26 1.91
CA TRP A 106 -0.86 15.39 0.75
C TRP A 106 -0.16 16.09 -0.42
N LEU A 107 0.03 15.38 -1.53
CA LEU A 107 0.62 15.94 -2.75
C LEU A 107 -0.28 17.04 -3.33
N THR A 108 0.31 18.13 -3.81
CA THR A 108 -0.47 19.25 -4.34
C THR A 108 -0.68 19.09 -5.85
N PRO A 109 -1.92 19.04 -6.36
CA PRO A 109 -2.16 18.97 -7.80
C PRO A 109 -1.80 20.30 -8.47
N ASN A 110 -1.47 20.29 -9.76
CA ASN A 110 -1.25 21.50 -10.55
C ASN A 110 -2.53 22.33 -10.73
N LYS A 111 -3.68 21.66 -10.83
CA LYS A 111 -5.01 22.25 -10.97
C LYS A 111 -6.02 21.49 -10.12
N TYR A 112 -7.03 22.20 -9.64
CA TYR A 112 -8.13 21.64 -8.86
C TYR A 112 -9.48 22.08 -9.42
N TYR A 113 -10.43 21.16 -9.54
CA TYR A 113 -11.81 21.48 -9.90
C TYR A 113 -12.78 20.46 -9.31
N LYS A 114 -13.83 20.98 -8.66
CA LYS A 114 -14.92 20.19 -8.09
C LYS A 114 -16.26 20.80 -8.52
N GLY A 115 -16.99 20.10 -9.38
CA GLY A 115 -18.23 20.55 -9.99
C GLY A 115 -18.56 19.82 -11.29
N ALA A 116 -19.64 20.25 -11.94
CA ALA A 116 -20.00 19.75 -13.26
C ALA A 116 -19.07 20.31 -14.34
N ALA A 117 -18.73 19.49 -15.34
CA ALA A 117 -18.03 19.91 -16.55
C ALA A 117 -18.65 19.24 -17.78
N TRP A 118 -18.64 19.96 -18.90
CA TRP A 118 -19.29 19.55 -20.15
C TRP A 118 -18.26 19.24 -21.22
N TYR A 119 -18.47 18.13 -21.92
CA TYR A 119 -17.62 17.62 -22.99
C TYR A 119 -18.49 17.35 -24.21
N ARG A 120 -18.16 17.94 -25.37
CA ARG A 120 -18.91 17.73 -26.62
C ARG A 120 -18.00 17.31 -27.78
N LYS A 121 -18.42 16.31 -28.55
CA LYS A 121 -17.72 15.83 -29.75
C LYS A 121 -18.67 15.63 -30.90
N GLU A 122 -18.24 16.06 -32.08
CA GLU A 122 -18.89 15.70 -33.33
C GLU A 122 -18.35 14.36 -33.82
N VAL A 123 -19.24 13.48 -34.24
CA VAL A 123 -18.92 12.15 -34.76
C VAL A 123 -19.66 11.91 -36.06
N THR A 124 -19.03 11.21 -37.01
CA THR A 124 -19.68 10.85 -38.28
C THR A 124 -20.02 9.36 -38.26
N VAL A 125 -21.31 9.05 -38.17
CA VAL A 125 -21.83 7.68 -38.20
C VAL A 125 -22.01 7.23 -39.66
N PRO A 126 -21.42 6.12 -40.09
CA PRO A 126 -21.51 5.66 -41.48
C PRO A 126 -22.89 5.03 -41.79
N GLU A 127 -23.27 5.00 -43.06
CA GLU A 127 -24.59 4.51 -43.50
C GLU A 127 -24.82 3.02 -43.19
N ASN A 128 -23.75 2.22 -43.17
CA ASN A 128 -23.81 0.78 -42.86
C ASN A 128 -24.13 0.48 -41.38
N TRP A 129 -24.23 1.48 -40.51
CA TRP A 129 -24.73 1.30 -39.13
C TRP A 129 -26.26 1.38 -39.05
N SER A 130 -26.95 1.72 -40.16
CA SER A 130 -28.42 1.76 -40.18
C SER A 130 -29.02 0.40 -39.80
N GLY A 131 -29.88 0.39 -38.77
CA GLY A 131 -30.53 -0.83 -38.26
C GLY A 131 -29.68 -1.64 -37.28
N LYS A 132 -28.45 -1.21 -37.00
CA LYS A 132 -27.60 -1.80 -35.96
C LYS A 132 -27.91 -1.20 -34.60
N ARG A 133 -27.61 -1.97 -33.55
CA ARG A 133 -27.57 -1.46 -32.18
C ARG A 133 -26.28 -0.66 -31.99
N VAL A 134 -26.33 0.48 -31.32
CA VAL A 134 -25.15 1.31 -31.05
C VAL A 134 -25.05 1.68 -29.58
N VAL A 135 -23.92 1.36 -28.95
CA VAL A 135 -23.60 1.70 -27.56
C VAL A 135 -22.49 2.73 -27.50
N LEU A 136 -22.65 3.75 -26.68
CA LEU A 136 -21.55 4.60 -26.20
C LEU A 136 -20.96 3.96 -24.95
N HIS A 137 -19.68 3.64 -25.01
CA HIS A 137 -18.91 3.11 -23.88
C HIS A 137 -17.98 4.20 -23.34
N LEU A 138 -17.97 4.37 -22.01
CA LEU A 138 -17.01 5.20 -21.28
C LEU A 138 -16.38 4.32 -20.18
N GLU A 139 -15.12 3.94 -20.36
CA GLU A 139 -14.46 2.98 -19.46
C GLU A 139 -14.40 3.50 -18.02
N ARG A 140 -13.97 4.75 -17.82
CA ARG A 140 -13.75 5.30 -16.48
C ARG A 140 -13.98 6.81 -16.36
N PRO A 141 -15.24 7.27 -16.39
CA PRO A 141 -15.59 8.63 -15.99
C PRO A 141 -15.51 8.83 -14.47
N HIS A 142 -15.35 10.07 -13.99
CA HIS A 142 -15.35 10.40 -12.55
C HIS A 142 -16.38 11.47 -12.17
N TRP A 143 -17.54 11.09 -11.66
CA TRP A 143 -18.05 9.71 -11.55
C TRP A 143 -19.54 9.63 -11.83
N GLN A 144 -20.24 10.76 -11.89
CA GLN A 144 -21.60 10.83 -12.40
C GLN A 144 -21.58 11.36 -13.83
N THR A 145 -22.21 10.66 -14.76
CA THR A 145 -22.32 11.12 -16.15
C THR A 145 -23.77 11.23 -16.58
N SER A 146 -24.10 12.32 -17.27
CA SER A 146 -25.33 12.45 -18.06
C SER A 146 -24.96 12.64 -19.52
N VAL A 147 -25.60 11.89 -20.41
CA VAL A 147 -25.29 11.89 -21.85
C VAL A 147 -26.46 12.42 -22.67
N TRP A 148 -26.13 13.19 -23.71
CA TRP A 148 -27.03 13.63 -24.76
C TRP A 148 -26.45 13.29 -26.13
N VAL A 149 -27.32 12.89 -27.05
CA VAL A 149 -27.00 12.69 -28.47
C VAL A 149 -27.98 13.51 -29.29
N ASN A 150 -27.47 14.40 -30.15
CA ASN A 150 -28.28 15.32 -30.96
C ASN A 150 -29.35 16.03 -30.11
N ASP A 151 -28.93 16.60 -28.98
CA ASP A 151 -29.74 17.37 -28.02
C ASP A 151 -30.77 16.55 -27.22
N GLN A 152 -30.88 15.24 -27.46
CA GLN A 152 -31.77 14.33 -26.74
C GLN A 152 -31.01 13.57 -25.65
N LYS A 153 -31.59 13.49 -24.45
CA LYS A 153 -30.96 12.80 -23.32
C LYS A 153 -30.93 11.29 -23.55
N ALA A 154 -29.75 10.70 -23.47
CA ALA A 154 -29.52 9.25 -23.56
C ALA A 154 -29.65 8.55 -22.21
N GLY A 155 -29.08 9.12 -21.14
CA GLY A 155 -29.12 8.46 -19.84
C GLY A 155 -28.37 9.19 -18.73
N TYR A 156 -28.25 8.50 -17.59
CA TYR A 156 -27.48 8.88 -16.42
C TYR A 156 -26.85 7.62 -15.80
N GLU A 157 -25.58 7.70 -15.40
CA GLU A 157 -24.88 6.66 -14.63
C GLU A 157 -24.06 7.29 -13.49
N ASN A 158 -23.74 6.48 -12.47
CA ASN A 158 -23.11 6.93 -11.22
C ASN A 158 -22.22 5.86 -10.56
N SER A 159 -21.40 5.15 -11.32
CA SER A 159 -20.42 4.21 -10.77
C SER A 159 -19.06 4.89 -10.61
N LEU A 160 -18.35 4.60 -9.52
CA LEU A 160 -16.93 4.94 -9.37
C LEU A 160 -16.02 3.82 -9.90
N SER A 161 -16.58 2.62 -10.03
CA SER A 161 -15.82 1.37 -10.15
C SER A 161 -15.95 0.71 -11.51
N THR A 162 -17.03 0.97 -12.26
CA THR A 162 -17.35 0.22 -13.49
C THR A 162 -17.64 1.15 -14.67
N PRO A 163 -17.46 0.67 -15.92
CA PRO A 163 -17.77 1.45 -17.11
C PRO A 163 -19.21 1.93 -17.19
N HIS A 164 -19.41 3.05 -17.89
CA HIS A 164 -20.72 3.60 -18.19
C HIS A 164 -21.10 3.33 -19.65
N ASP A 165 -22.11 2.50 -19.84
CA ASP A 165 -22.64 2.14 -21.15
C ASP A 165 -24.01 2.77 -21.41
N TYR A 166 -24.16 3.41 -22.58
CA TYR A 166 -25.42 4.02 -23.02
C TYR A 166 -25.87 3.46 -24.35
N ASP A 167 -27.10 2.93 -24.40
CA ASP A 167 -27.73 2.62 -25.68
C ASP A 167 -28.17 3.91 -26.38
N VAL A 168 -27.48 4.26 -27.46
CA VAL A 168 -27.72 5.49 -28.24
C VAL A 168 -28.35 5.22 -29.60
N THR A 169 -28.73 3.97 -29.86
CA THR A 169 -29.26 3.48 -31.14
C THR A 169 -30.33 4.40 -31.74
N LYS A 170 -31.31 4.80 -30.91
CA LYS A 170 -32.47 5.59 -31.35
C LYS A 170 -32.21 7.10 -31.47
N LEU A 171 -31.04 7.56 -31.05
CA LEU A 171 -30.67 8.97 -30.99
C LEU A 171 -29.69 9.38 -32.09
N LEU A 172 -28.96 8.42 -32.65
CA LEU A 172 -28.04 8.62 -33.75
C LEU A 172 -28.77 8.68 -35.10
N LYS A 173 -28.19 9.43 -36.03
CA LYS A 173 -28.56 9.48 -37.45
C LYS A 173 -27.33 9.21 -38.31
N THR A 174 -27.53 8.76 -39.55
CA THR A 174 -26.42 8.67 -40.51
C THR A 174 -25.79 10.04 -40.75
N GLY A 175 -24.45 10.09 -40.84
CA GLY A 175 -23.67 11.32 -41.01
C GLY A 175 -23.30 11.96 -39.67
N SER A 176 -23.29 13.28 -39.63
CA SER A 176 -22.85 14.06 -38.46
C SER A 176 -23.82 13.96 -37.28
N ASN A 177 -23.27 13.70 -36.09
CA ASN A 177 -23.95 13.67 -34.81
C ASN A 177 -23.11 14.39 -33.76
N PHE A 178 -23.77 14.90 -32.72
CA PHE A 178 -23.08 15.38 -31.52
C PHE A 178 -23.34 14.48 -30.34
N ILE A 179 -22.28 14.12 -29.64
CA ILE A 179 -22.33 13.50 -28.31
C ILE A 179 -21.91 14.56 -27.30
N THR A 180 -22.75 14.81 -26.31
CA THR A 180 -22.39 15.66 -25.17
C THR A 180 -22.50 14.89 -23.87
N VAL A 181 -21.46 14.98 -23.04
CA VAL A 181 -21.38 14.35 -21.72
C VAL A 181 -21.22 15.45 -20.68
N CYS A 182 -22.04 15.44 -19.65
CA CYS A 182 -21.83 16.21 -18.42
C CYS A 182 -21.25 15.25 -17.37
N VAL A 183 -20.04 15.52 -16.89
CA VAL A 183 -19.39 14.77 -15.81
C VAL A 183 -19.44 15.61 -14.53
N ASP A 184 -19.95 15.03 -13.45
CA ASP A 184 -20.03 15.67 -12.13
C ASP A 184 -19.28 14.82 -11.10
N ASN A 185 -18.23 15.40 -10.53
CA ASN A 185 -17.38 14.76 -9.52
C ASN A 185 -17.78 15.13 -8.07
N ARG A 186 -18.87 15.87 -7.86
CA ARG A 186 -19.35 16.15 -6.51
C ARG A 186 -19.87 14.87 -5.84
N THR A 187 -19.75 14.82 -4.52
CA THR A 187 -20.22 13.71 -3.66
C THR A 187 -21.39 14.13 -2.76
N ASP A 188 -22.02 15.28 -3.05
CA ASP A 188 -23.09 15.85 -2.22
C ASP A 188 -24.36 14.98 -2.22
N SER A 189 -24.68 14.36 -3.36
CA SER A 189 -25.87 13.50 -3.51
C SER A 189 -25.65 12.08 -2.99
N ILE A 190 -24.41 11.58 -3.09
CA ILE A 190 -24.00 10.26 -2.64
C ILE A 190 -22.63 10.42 -1.99
N ASN A 191 -22.63 10.48 -0.66
CA ASN A 191 -21.42 10.61 0.12
C ASN A 191 -20.86 9.22 0.41
N VAL A 192 -19.79 8.84 -0.30
CA VAL A 192 -19.04 7.59 -0.08
C VAL A 192 -17.99 7.70 1.02
N GLY A 193 -17.90 8.86 1.68
CA GLY A 193 -16.83 9.24 2.61
C GLY A 193 -15.81 10.16 1.93
N PRO A 194 -15.51 11.36 2.49
CA PRO A 194 -14.57 12.30 1.90
C PRO A 194 -13.11 11.82 1.91
N ASP A 195 -12.80 10.85 2.78
CA ASP A 195 -11.46 10.28 2.91
C ASP A 195 -11.31 8.96 2.11
N SER A 196 -12.39 8.48 1.48
CA SER A 196 -12.36 7.33 0.57
C SER A 196 -11.37 7.55 -0.56
N HIS A 197 -10.48 6.59 -0.77
CA HIS A 197 -9.43 6.69 -1.77
C HIS A 197 -9.94 6.74 -3.21
N SER A 198 -11.21 6.38 -3.41
CA SER A 198 -11.91 6.59 -4.67
C SER A 198 -12.05 8.08 -5.02
N VAL A 199 -12.13 9.01 -4.06
CA VAL A 199 -12.46 10.44 -4.31
C VAL A 199 -11.60 11.44 -3.54
N SER A 200 -10.66 10.98 -2.70
CA SER A 200 -9.96 11.84 -1.74
C SER A 200 -8.64 12.41 -2.25
N ASP A 201 -8.38 13.68 -1.93
CA ASP A 201 -7.10 14.38 -2.17
C ASP A 201 -5.92 13.77 -1.42
N HIS A 202 -6.19 12.89 -0.46
CA HIS A 202 -5.17 12.13 0.23
C HIS A 202 -4.42 11.20 -0.74
N THR A 203 -5.02 10.80 -1.86
CA THR A 203 -4.40 9.90 -2.85
C THR A 203 -4.56 10.39 -4.30
N GLN A 204 -5.58 9.95 -5.05
CA GLN A 204 -5.81 10.37 -6.45
C GLN A 204 -6.51 11.72 -6.58
N GLY A 205 -7.14 12.23 -5.52
CA GLY A 205 -7.98 13.43 -5.55
C GLY A 205 -9.34 13.21 -6.18
N ASN A 206 -10.19 14.24 -6.09
CA ASN A 206 -11.51 14.22 -6.68
C ASN A 206 -11.46 14.79 -8.11
N TRP A 207 -10.78 14.10 -9.02
CA TRP A 207 -10.58 14.60 -10.40
C TRP A 207 -11.90 14.63 -11.20
N ASN A 208 -11.94 15.42 -12.28
CA ASN A 208 -13.05 15.41 -13.25
C ASN A 208 -12.47 15.07 -14.63
N GLY A 209 -13.16 14.23 -15.38
CA GLY A 209 -12.71 13.77 -16.68
C GLY A 209 -13.29 12.42 -17.05
N MET A 210 -12.83 11.91 -18.19
CA MET A 210 -13.09 10.56 -18.66
C MET A 210 -11.76 9.95 -19.04
N VAL A 211 -11.31 8.97 -18.25
CA VAL A 211 -10.05 8.26 -18.48
C VAL A 211 -10.38 6.87 -19.04
N GLY A 212 -9.42 6.25 -19.72
CA GLY A 212 -9.62 4.95 -20.37
C GLY A 212 -10.27 5.03 -21.75
N GLU A 213 -10.85 3.94 -22.24
CA GLU A 213 -11.47 3.87 -23.54
C GLU A 213 -12.78 4.67 -23.62
N LEU A 214 -13.00 5.37 -24.73
CA LEU A 214 -14.28 6.01 -25.07
C LEU A 214 -14.58 5.76 -26.55
N TYR A 215 -15.69 5.08 -26.84
CA TYR A 215 -16.03 4.70 -28.21
C TYR A 215 -17.53 4.52 -28.43
N LEU A 216 -17.95 4.61 -29.70
CA LEU A 216 -19.22 4.05 -30.14
C LEU A 216 -18.97 2.64 -30.72
N GLN A 217 -19.80 1.68 -30.33
CA GLN A 217 -19.78 0.32 -30.88
C GLN A 217 -21.12 -0.01 -31.52
N ALA A 218 -21.11 -0.27 -32.82
CA ALA A 218 -22.20 -0.87 -33.55
C ALA A 218 -22.16 -2.40 -33.43
N GLY A 219 -23.33 -3.01 -33.25
CA GLY A 219 -23.49 -4.46 -33.13
C GLY A 219 -24.84 -4.93 -33.66
N SER A 220 -25.05 -6.23 -33.60
CA SER A 220 -26.29 -6.85 -34.07
C SER A 220 -27.49 -6.38 -33.23
N PRO A 221 -28.69 -6.20 -33.83
CA PRO A 221 -29.92 -5.95 -33.08
C PRO A 221 -30.38 -7.18 -32.27
N LEU A 222 -29.83 -8.37 -32.54
CA LEU A 222 -29.93 -9.57 -31.72
C LEU A 222 -28.55 -9.80 -31.08
N TYR A 223 -28.43 -9.67 -29.77
CA TYR A 223 -27.12 -9.59 -29.13
C TYR A 223 -27.05 -10.32 -27.79
N ILE A 224 -25.83 -10.65 -27.41
CA ILE A 224 -25.44 -11.20 -26.13
C ILE A 224 -25.18 -10.02 -25.19
N ALA A 225 -26.09 -9.82 -24.24
CA ALA A 225 -26.03 -8.71 -23.29
C ALA A 225 -25.08 -8.96 -22.11
N ASP A 226 -24.86 -10.23 -21.76
CA ASP A 226 -23.98 -10.65 -20.67
C ASP A 226 -23.65 -12.14 -20.77
N MET A 227 -22.47 -12.54 -20.30
CA MET A 227 -22.05 -13.94 -20.13
C MET A 227 -21.28 -14.11 -18.83
N GLN A 228 -21.92 -14.73 -17.84
CA GLN A 228 -21.32 -15.03 -16.55
C GLN A 228 -20.89 -16.50 -16.51
N LEU A 229 -19.62 -16.74 -16.16
CA LEU A 229 -19.01 -18.06 -16.16
C LEU A 229 -18.75 -18.51 -14.71
N PHE A 230 -19.24 -19.69 -14.36
CA PHE A 230 -19.10 -20.30 -13.04
C PHE A 230 -18.34 -21.63 -13.16
N PRO A 231 -17.01 -21.62 -12.95
CA PRO A 231 -16.20 -22.82 -12.95
C PRO A 231 -16.57 -23.78 -11.82
N ASN A 232 -16.55 -25.08 -12.10
CA ASN A 232 -16.63 -26.15 -11.12
C ASN A 232 -15.47 -27.13 -11.36
N ILE A 233 -14.51 -27.18 -10.43
CA ILE A 233 -13.29 -27.97 -10.60
C ILE A 233 -13.52 -29.45 -10.31
N GLU A 234 -14.53 -29.79 -9.50
CA GLU A 234 -14.88 -31.17 -9.16
C GLU A 234 -15.55 -31.90 -10.31
N THR A 235 -16.45 -31.23 -11.03
CA THR A 235 -17.12 -31.78 -12.22
C THR A 235 -16.36 -31.48 -13.51
N LYS A 236 -15.33 -30.63 -13.47
CA LYS A 236 -14.58 -30.14 -14.64
C LYS A 236 -15.49 -29.45 -15.66
N THR A 237 -16.48 -28.71 -15.19
CA THR A 237 -17.44 -27.99 -16.03
C THR A 237 -17.42 -26.50 -15.76
N VAL A 238 -17.96 -25.73 -16.69
CA VAL A 238 -18.27 -24.32 -16.51
C VAL A 238 -19.75 -24.12 -16.79
N LYS A 239 -20.49 -23.62 -15.81
CA LYS A 239 -21.85 -23.15 -16.04
C LYS A 239 -21.78 -21.74 -16.64
N ALA A 240 -22.21 -21.61 -17.90
CA ALA A 240 -22.35 -20.33 -18.58
C ALA A 240 -23.80 -19.83 -18.47
N ILE A 241 -24.00 -18.68 -17.84
CA ILE A 241 -25.28 -17.98 -17.79
C ILE A 241 -25.22 -16.83 -18.79
N ILE A 242 -25.98 -16.95 -19.88
CA ILE A 242 -25.92 -16.05 -21.03
C ILE A 242 -27.23 -15.28 -21.12
N GLN A 243 -27.14 -13.96 -21.07
CA GLN A 243 -28.29 -13.08 -21.28
C GLN A 243 -28.36 -12.65 -22.74
N LEU A 244 -29.46 -12.96 -23.41
CA LEU A 244 -29.70 -12.63 -24.81
C LEU A 244 -30.84 -11.62 -24.93
N LYS A 245 -30.69 -10.65 -25.84
CA LYS A 245 -31.68 -9.59 -26.06
C LYS A 245 -31.88 -9.30 -27.54
N THR A 246 -33.06 -8.77 -27.86
CA THR A 246 -33.40 -8.15 -29.14
C THR A 246 -33.71 -6.68 -28.91
N GLU A 247 -33.19 -5.79 -29.74
CA GLU A 247 -33.33 -4.32 -29.60
C GLU A 247 -34.80 -3.86 -29.58
N ASP A 248 -35.65 -4.51 -30.38
CA ASP A 248 -37.08 -4.20 -30.48
C ASP A 248 -37.97 -5.14 -29.63
N GLY A 249 -37.37 -6.10 -28.91
CA GLY A 249 -38.08 -7.12 -28.15
C GLY A 249 -38.80 -8.16 -29.01
N SER A 250 -38.48 -8.29 -30.30
CA SER A 250 -39.07 -9.28 -31.19
C SER A 250 -38.69 -10.71 -30.79
N ALA A 251 -39.57 -11.65 -31.14
CA ALA A 251 -39.32 -13.08 -31.03
C ALA A 251 -38.54 -13.57 -32.26
N VAL A 252 -37.45 -14.29 -32.01
CA VAL A 252 -36.52 -14.84 -33.00
C VAL A 252 -36.15 -16.26 -32.57
N ASP A 253 -36.00 -17.17 -33.52
CA ASP A 253 -35.35 -18.47 -33.26
C ASP A 253 -33.84 -18.29 -33.54
N ALA A 254 -33.02 -18.48 -32.51
CA ALA A 254 -31.56 -18.36 -32.62
C ALA A 254 -30.87 -19.61 -32.06
N GLU A 255 -29.58 -19.73 -32.37
CA GLU A 255 -28.68 -20.72 -31.81
C GLU A 255 -27.47 -20.02 -31.18
N VAL A 256 -27.07 -20.50 -30.00
CA VAL A 256 -25.86 -20.05 -29.31
C VAL A 256 -24.80 -21.15 -29.42
N HIS A 257 -23.62 -20.78 -29.88
CA HIS A 257 -22.45 -21.65 -29.92
C HIS A 257 -21.45 -21.21 -28.86
N LEU A 258 -21.03 -22.14 -28.00
CA LEU A 258 -19.99 -21.92 -27.00
C LEU A 258 -18.74 -22.68 -27.35
N GLN A 259 -17.58 -22.04 -27.23
CA GLN A 259 -16.29 -22.68 -27.39
C GLN A 259 -15.26 -22.07 -26.44
N ALA A 260 -14.62 -22.93 -25.64
CA ALA A 260 -13.53 -22.54 -24.77
C ALA A 260 -12.17 -22.78 -25.44
N ARG A 261 -11.20 -21.91 -25.15
CA ARG A 261 -9.82 -22.03 -25.59
C ARG A 261 -8.87 -21.71 -24.44
N LEU A 262 -7.86 -22.56 -24.21
CA LEU A 262 -6.76 -22.24 -23.30
C LEU A 262 -5.88 -21.14 -23.91
N LYS A 263 -5.69 -20.02 -23.19
CA LYS A 263 -4.86 -18.87 -23.63
C LYS A 263 -3.38 -19.05 -23.26
N THR A 264 -3.10 -19.73 -22.15
CA THR A 264 -1.74 -19.91 -21.61
C THR A 264 -1.10 -21.21 -22.07
N GLY A 265 0.19 -21.19 -22.41
CA GLY A 265 0.92 -22.38 -22.87
C GLY A 265 0.50 -22.87 -24.27
N ASP A 266 0.37 -24.19 -24.44
CA ASP A 266 -0.08 -24.81 -25.70
C ASP A 266 -1.56 -24.53 -25.94
N ALA A 267 -1.86 -23.45 -26.67
CA ALA A 267 -3.22 -23.02 -26.97
C ALA A 267 -4.07 -24.16 -27.56
N LYS A 268 -4.96 -24.71 -26.73
CA LYS A 268 -5.86 -25.83 -27.08
C LYS A 268 -7.30 -25.32 -27.13
N THR A 269 -7.94 -25.48 -28.27
CA THR A 269 -9.36 -25.22 -28.44
C THR A 269 -10.17 -26.46 -28.09
N LEU A 270 -11.22 -26.29 -27.28
CA LEU A 270 -12.12 -27.35 -26.85
C LEU A 270 -13.32 -27.49 -27.82
N PRO A 271 -14.05 -28.62 -27.79
CA PRO A 271 -15.19 -28.84 -28.67
C PRO A 271 -16.28 -27.77 -28.53
N MET A 272 -16.91 -27.40 -29.63
CA MET A 272 -18.02 -26.44 -29.63
C MET A 272 -19.32 -27.10 -29.13
N VAL A 273 -20.08 -26.38 -28.31
CA VAL A 273 -21.41 -26.78 -27.83
C VAL A 273 -22.46 -25.83 -28.40
N SER A 274 -23.51 -26.37 -29.02
CA SER A 274 -24.61 -25.58 -29.60
C SER A 274 -25.89 -25.75 -28.79
N GLN A 275 -26.58 -24.65 -28.53
CA GLN A 275 -27.84 -24.65 -27.78
C GLN A 275 -28.86 -23.72 -28.44
N LYS A 276 -30.05 -24.27 -28.73
CA LYS A 276 -31.15 -23.49 -29.31
C LYS A 276 -31.76 -22.53 -28.28
N ALA A 277 -32.04 -21.32 -28.72
CA ALA A 277 -32.68 -20.28 -27.92
C ALA A 277 -33.94 -19.75 -28.65
N GLN A 278 -35.11 -19.95 -28.04
CA GLN A 278 -36.35 -19.33 -28.50
C GLN A 278 -36.63 -18.06 -27.70
N PHE A 279 -36.78 -16.94 -28.38
CA PHE A 279 -36.96 -15.63 -27.75
C PHE A 279 -38.44 -15.32 -27.51
N SER A 280 -38.73 -14.78 -26.32
CA SER A 280 -39.99 -14.13 -25.99
C SER A 280 -39.79 -12.61 -25.88
N ALA A 281 -40.88 -11.84 -25.92
CA ALA A 281 -40.82 -10.40 -25.65
C ALA A 281 -40.17 -10.15 -24.27
N GLY A 282 -39.01 -9.47 -24.27
CA GLY A 282 -38.23 -9.19 -23.05
C GLY A 282 -36.86 -9.88 -22.94
N GLY A 283 -36.47 -10.71 -23.91
CA GLY A 283 -35.17 -11.41 -23.94
C GLY A 283 -35.21 -12.84 -23.39
N LYS A 284 -34.03 -13.47 -23.28
CA LYS A 284 -33.87 -14.86 -22.83
C LYS A 284 -32.62 -15.00 -21.96
N VAL A 285 -32.72 -15.74 -20.86
CA VAL A 285 -31.55 -16.24 -20.13
C VAL A 285 -31.37 -17.71 -20.49
N LEU A 286 -30.15 -18.07 -20.89
CA LEU A 286 -29.75 -19.43 -21.20
C LEU A 286 -28.71 -19.89 -20.18
N GLU A 287 -28.89 -21.09 -19.64
CA GLU A 287 -27.88 -21.75 -18.83
C GLU A 287 -27.33 -22.94 -19.62
N VAL A 288 -26.01 -22.98 -19.82
CA VAL A 288 -25.33 -24.07 -20.52
C VAL A 288 -24.23 -24.61 -19.63
N GLU A 289 -24.22 -25.92 -19.43
CA GLU A 289 -23.11 -26.62 -18.77
C GLU A 289 -22.09 -27.00 -19.85
N TYR A 290 -20.90 -26.39 -19.79
CA TYR A 290 -19.81 -26.63 -20.74
C TYR A 290 -18.76 -27.57 -20.13
N ASP A 291 -18.48 -28.69 -20.80
CA ASP A 291 -17.47 -29.68 -20.36
C ASP A 291 -16.06 -29.22 -20.75
N MET A 292 -15.18 -29.04 -19.77
CA MET A 292 -13.78 -28.61 -19.98
C MET A 292 -12.85 -29.78 -20.34
N GLY A 293 -13.33 -31.02 -20.21
CA GLY A 293 -12.59 -32.24 -20.46
C GLY A 293 -11.60 -32.61 -19.35
N ASP A 294 -11.01 -33.79 -19.48
CA ASP A 294 -10.23 -34.40 -18.40
C ASP A 294 -8.89 -33.73 -18.09
N ASP A 295 -8.29 -33.06 -19.08
CA ASP A 295 -6.98 -32.41 -19.01
C ASP A 295 -7.03 -30.94 -18.55
N VAL A 296 -8.15 -30.51 -17.95
CA VAL A 296 -8.37 -29.14 -17.51
C VAL A 296 -7.24 -28.65 -16.58
N LYS A 297 -6.77 -27.42 -16.79
CA LYS A 297 -5.72 -26.79 -15.99
C LYS A 297 -6.35 -25.79 -15.03
N LEU A 298 -5.94 -25.83 -13.77
CA LEU A 298 -6.45 -24.93 -12.75
C LEU A 298 -5.69 -23.61 -12.74
N TRP A 299 -6.35 -22.57 -12.24
CA TRP A 299 -5.77 -21.25 -11.98
C TRP A 299 -5.47 -21.07 -10.49
N ASP A 300 -4.25 -20.65 -10.16
CA ASP A 300 -3.84 -20.13 -8.85
C ASP A 300 -2.56 -19.26 -8.97
N GLU A 301 -1.97 -18.83 -7.84
CA GLU A 301 -0.78 -17.98 -7.81
C GLU A 301 0.49 -18.57 -8.47
N PHE A 302 0.57 -19.90 -8.56
CA PHE A 302 1.71 -20.64 -9.13
C PHE A 302 1.44 -21.06 -10.57
N SER A 303 0.17 -21.32 -10.88
CA SER A 303 -0.29 -21.81 -12.17
C SER A 303 -1.41 -20.91 -12.70
N PRO A 304 -1.11 -19.70 -13.24
CA PRO A 304 -2.13 -18.74 -13.69
C PRO A 304 -2.74 -19.14 -15.06
N ASN A 305 -3.33 -20.34 -15.16
CA ASN A 305 -3.89 -20.83 -16.41
C ASN A 305 -5.22 -20.15 -16.76
N LEU A 306 -5.27 -19.49 -17.92
CA LEU A 306 -6.44 -18.73 -18.36
C LEU A 306 -7.11 -19.37 -19.58
N TYR A 307 -8.44 -19.36 -19.58
CA TYR A 307 -9.28 -19.77 -20.69
C TYR A 307 -10.08 -18.58 -21.22
N GLU A 308 -10.44 -18.63 -22.50
CA GLU A 308 -11.36 -17.72 -23.15
C GLU A 308 -12.59 -18.51 -23.59
N MET A 309 -13.78 -18.12 -23.12
CA MET A 309 -15.05 -18.62 -23.64
C MET A 309 -15.55 -17.65 -24.71
N THR A 310 -15.74 -18.14 -25.92
CA THR A 310 -16.42 -17.40 -26.99
C THR A 310 -17.86 -17.90 -27.09
N ALA A 311 -18.82 -16.97 -27.00
CA ALA A 311 -20.22 -17.21 -27.30
C ALA A 311 -20.60 -16.52 -28.61
N THR A 312 -21.07 -17.30 -29.58
CA THR A 312 -21.54 -16.81 -30.88
C THR A 312 -23.04 -17.00 -30.99
N LEU A 313 -23.79 -15.94 -31.27
CA LEU A 313 -25.25 -15.93 -31.40
C LEU A 313 -25.65 -15.76 -32.87
N GLU A 314 -26.32 -16.77 -33.41
CA GLU A 314 -26.73 -16.81 -34.81
C GLU A 314 -28.25 -16.95 -34.95
N ALA A 315 -28.83 -16.19 -35.89
CA ALA A 315 -30.21 -16.35 -36.31
C ALA A 315 -30.33 -16.14 -37.83
N ALA A 316 -31.28 -16.84 -38.44
CA ALA A 316 -31.44 -16.82 -39.89
C ALA A 316 -31.75 -15.40 -40.41
N GLY A 317 -30.87 -14.86 -41.26
CA GLY A 317 -31.03 -13.54 -41.88
C GLY A 317 -30.67 -12.35 -40.98
N MET A 318 -30.06 -12.59 -39.82
CA MET A 318 -29.56 -11.55 -38.91
C MET A 318 -28.03 -11.55 -38.86
N GLU A 319 -27.43 -10.44 -38.45
CA GLU A 319 -25.98 -10.35 -38.20
C GLU A 319 -25.61 -11.18 -36.96
N THR A 320 -24.54 -11.96 -37.06
CA THR A 320 -23.99 -12.72 -35.94
C THR A 320 -23.44 -11.78 -34.88
N ASP A 321 -23.73 -12.07 -33.62
CA ASP A 321 -23.12 -11.40 -32.48
C ASP A 321 -22.14 -12.33 -31.77
N GLU A 322 -21.06 -11.77 -31.22
CA GLU A 322 -20.04 -12.54 -30.51
C GLU A 322 -19.64 -11.83 -29.23
N LEU A 323 -19.54 -12.59 -28.13
CA LEU A 323 -19.01 -12.12 -26.86
C LEU A 323 -17.93 -13.08 -26.36
N GLN A 324 -16.77 -12.54 -26.01
CA GLN A 324 -15.66 -13.27 -25.42
C GLN A 324 -15.51 -12.91 -23.95
N GLN A 325 -15.22 -13.90 -23.11
CA GLN A 325 -14.94 -13.71 -21.69
C GLN A 325 -13.74 -14.57 -21.27
N THR A 326 -12.79 -13.96 -20.56
CA THR A 326 -11.67 -14.69 -19.96
C THR A 326 -12.08 -15.21 -18.57
N PHE A 327 -11.66 -16.42 -18.22
CA PHE A 327 -11.89 -17.02 -16.91
C PHE A 327 -10.76 -18.00 -16.56
N GLY A 328 -10.70 -18.41 -15.28
CA GLY A 328 -9.80 -19.46 -14.80
C GLY A 328 -10.57 -20.55 -14.05
N MET A 329 -10.17 -21.81 -14.25
CA MET A 329 -10.75 -22.93 -13.50
C MET A 329 -10.17 -22.94 -12.10
N ARG A 330 -10.93 -22.47 -11.10
CA ARG A 330 -10.50 -22.51 -9.70
C ARG A 330 -11.69 -22.66 -8.77
N LYS A 331 -11.39 -22.98 -7.52
CA LYS A 331 -12.34 -22.88 -6.40
C LYS A 331 -11.69 -22.16 -5.23
N VAL A 332 -12.41 -21.18 -4.66
CA VAL A 332 -12.04 -20.53 -3.41
C VAL A 332 -13.08 -20.92 -2.38
N GLU A 333 -12.67 -21.46 -1.24
CA GLU A 333 -13.59 -21.88 -0.20
C GLU A 333 -13.00 -21.72 1.19
N ILE A 334 -13.87 -21.81 2.20
CA ILE A 334 -13.47 -21.89 3.59
C ILE A 334 -13.76 -23.30 4.08
N ALA A 335 -12.72 -23.96 4.57
CA ALA A 335 -12.83 -25.27 5.20
C ALA A 335 -11.91 -25.33 6.41
N ASP A 336 -12.38 -25.95 7.49
CA ASP A 336 -11.63 -26.14 8.74
C ASP A 336 -11.01 -24.85 9.31
N GLY A 337 -11.72 -23.72 9.15
CA GLY A 337 -11.28 -22.41 9.62
C GLY A 337 -10.15 -21.78 8.81
N LYS A 338 -9.86 -22.29 7.60
CA LYS A 338 -8.81 -21.78 6.70
C LYS A 338 -9.36 -21.34 5.35
N ILE A 339 -8.65 -20.41 4.69
CA ILE A 339 -8.90 -20.08 3.28
C ILE A 339 -8.19 -21.10 2.39
N LEU A 340 -8.94 -21.74 1.50
CA LEU A 340 -8.42 -22.69 0.53
C LEU A 340 -8.59 -22.17 -0.90
N VAL A 341 -7.57 -22.39 -1.73
CA VAL A 341 -7.64 -22.25 -3.19
C VAL A 341 -7.34 -23.61 -3.81
N ASN A 342 -8.28 -24.14 -4.60
CA ASN A 342 -8.18 -25.47 -5.21
C ASN A 342 -7.94 -26.60 -4.17
N GLY A 343 -8.52 -26.46 -2.97
CA GLY A 343 -8.34 -27.40 -1.86
C GLY A 343 -7.03 -27.26 -1.09
N ARG A 344 -6.17 -26.30 -1.45
CA ARG A 344 -4.88 -26.03 -0.80
C ARG A 344 -4.97 -24.81 0.13
N PRO A 345 -4.48 -24.89 1.39
CA PRO A 345 -4.42 -23.72 2.27
C PRO A 345 -3.54 -22.63 1.70
N VAL A 346 -4.01 -21.39 1.74
CA VAL A 346 -3.27 -20.21 1.27
C VAL A 346 -3.07 -19.24 2.42
N PHE A 347 -1.86 -18.68 2.49
CA PHE A 347 -1.58 -17.52 3.34
C PHE A 347 -1.60 -16.27 2.45
N MET A 348 -2.55 -15.37 2.69
CA MET A 348 -2.72 -14.12 1.95
C MET A 348 -1.60 -13.15 2.37
N ARG A 349 -0.52 -13.12 1.59
CA ARG A 349 0.63 -12.21 1.77
C ARG A 349 0.30 -10.91 1.03
N GLY A 350 -0.34 -9.99 1.73
CA GLY A 350 -1.03 -8.87 1.13
C GLY A 350 -0.41 -7.50 1.35
N THR A 351 -0.65 -6.59 0.40
CA THR A 351 -0.50 -5.13 0.58
C THR A 351 -1.76 -4.39 0.15
N LEU A 352 -1.92 -3.16 0.59
CA LEU A 352 -2.97 -2.26 0.11
C LEU A 352 -2.50 -1.51 -1.14
N GLU A 353 -3.44 -1.29 -2.06
CA GLU A 353 -3.32 -0.27 -3.10
C GLU A 353 -4.36 0.83 -2.83
N CYS A 354 -3.88 2.07 -2.70
CA CYS A 354 -4.66 3.21 -2.21
C CYS A 354 -4.96 4.27 -3.27
N ASN A 355 -4.89 3.96 -4.57
CA ASN A 355 -4.96 4.92 -5.68
C ASN A 355 -3.85 5.98 -5.67
N THR A 356 -2.60 5.55 -5.47
CA THR A 356 -1.47 6.48 -5.39
C THR A 356 -0.72 6.59 -6.71
N PHE A 357 -1.20 7.46 -7.61
CA PHE A 357 -0.63 7.65 -8.96
C PHE A 357 -0.26 9.12 -9.23
N PRO A 358 0.88 9.62 -8.70
CA PRO A 358 1.19 11.05 -8.76
C PRO A 358 1.36 11.64 -10.16
N LEU A 359 1.68 10.81 -11.15
CA LEU A 359 1.92 11.29 -12.52
C LEU A 359 0.61 11.66 -13.23
N THR A 360 -0.42 10.83 -13.10
CA THR A 360 -1.72 10.99 -13.78
C THR A 360 -2.80 11.56 -12.86
N GLY A 361 -2.70 11.28 -11.56
CA GLY A 361 -3.72 11.59 -10.56
C GLY A 361 -4.94 10.67 -10.60
N TYR A 362 -4.80 9.48 -11.18
CA TYR A 362 -5.80 8.42 -11.22
C TYR A 362 -5.11 7.09 -11.61
N PRO A 363 -5.65 5.91 -11.27
CA PRO A 363 -5.03 4.65 -11.63
C PRO A 363 -5.08 4.37 -13.14
N PRO A 364 -4.05 3.72 -13.69
CA PRO A 364 -3.93 3.41 -15.10
C PRO A 364 -5.04 2.46 -15.56
N THR A 365 -5.45 2.61 -16.80
CA THR A 365 -6.41 1.72 -17.49
C THR A 365 -5.70 0.78 -18.47
N ASP A 366 -4.37 0.73 -18.45
CA ASP A 366 -3.56 -0.21 -19.22
C ASP A 366 -3.01 -1.34 -18.34
N VAL A 367 -2.92 -2.54 -18.92
CA VAL A 367 -2.52 -3.77 -18.22
C VAL A 367 -1.05 -3.73 -17.78
N GLU A 368 -0.17 -3.12 -18.58
CA GLU A 368 1.28 -3.18 -18.36
C GLU A 368 1.71 -2.39 -17.12
N SER A 369 1.07 -1.25 -16.85
CA SER A 369 1.30 -0.50 -15.61
C SER A 369 0.94 -1.33 -14.36
N TRP A 370 -0.17 -2.06 -14.41
CA TRP A 370 -0.58 -2.94 -13.31
C TRP A 370 0.32 -4.17 -13.17
N LYS A 371 0.79 -4.74 -14.29
CA LYS A 371 1.79 -5.81 -14.24
C LYS A 371 3.07 -5.36 -13.57
N ALA A 372 3.57 -4.16 -13.85
CA ALA A 372 4.78 -3.65 -13.20
C ALA A 372 4.62 -3.55 -11.66
N ILE A 373 3.47 -3.06 -11.20
CA ILE A 373 3.13 -3.00 -9.76
C ILE A 373 3.04 -4.41 -9.16
N MET A 374 2.25 -5.30 -9.76
CA MET A 374 2.03 -6.64 -9.24
C MET A 374 3.29 -7.51 -9.30
N GLN A 375 4.15 -7.30 -10.30
CA GLN A 375 5.46 -7.93 -10.40
C GLN A 375 6.37 -7.46 -9.25
N THR A 376 6.35 -6.17 -8.92
CA THR A 376 7.06 -5.63 -7.74
C THR A 376 6.57 -6.28 -6.44
N CYS A 377 5.25 -6.48 -6.31
CA CYS A 377 4.67 -7.22 -5.19
C CYS A 377 5.17 -8.68 -5.15
N LYS A 378 5.18 -9.40 -6.28
CA LYS A 378 5.67 -10.79 -6.36
C LYS A 378 7.16 -10.90 -6.04
N GLU A 379 7.98 -9.95 -6.51
CA GLU A 379 9.41 -9.87 -6.20
C GLU A 379 9.68 -9.62 -4.72
N SER A 380 8.74 -8.98 -4.02
CA SER A 380 8.75 -8.80 -2.56
C SER A 380 8.07 -9.97 -1.81
N GLY A 381 7.67 -11.02 -2.54
CA GLY A 381 7.05 -12.25 -2.05
C GLY A 381 5.58 -12.17 -1.65
N LEU A 382 4.87 -11.11 -2.08
CA LEU A 382 3.42 -10.96 -1.91
C LEU A 382 2.64 -11.73 -2.99
N ASN A 383 1.43 -12.17 -2.65
CA ASN A 383 0.49 -12.85 -3.55
C ASN A 383 -0.93 -12.27 -3.51
N HIS A 384 -1.16 -11.21 -2.72
CA HIS A 384 -2.47 -10.60 -2.52
C HIS A 384 -2.42 -9.08 -2.59
N ILE A 385 -3.44 -8.46 -3.17
CA ILE A 385 -3.65 -7.00 -3.14
C ILE A 385 -5.08 -6.68 -2.71
N ARG A 386 -5.21 -5.84 -1.68
CA ARG A 386 -6.49 -5.23 -1.30
C ARG A 386 -6.57 -3.82 -1.88
N PHE A 387 -7.63 -3.53 -2.62
CA PHE A 387 -7.91 -2.19 -3.12
C PHE A 387 -8.71 -1.43 -2.06
N HIS A 388 -8.03 -0.56 -1.32
CA HIS A 388 -8.56 0.06 -0.11
C HIS A 388 -9.60 1.13 -0.44
N SER A 389 -10.87 0.92 -0.07
CA SER A 389 -12.00 1.81 -0.35
C SER A 389 -12.15 2.16 -1.84
N HIS A 390 -11.82 1.22 -2.75
CA HIS A 390 -12.02 1.34 -4.19
C HIS A 390 -12.00 0.00 -4.93
N CYS A 391 -12.38 0.03 -6.21
CA CYS A 391 -12.25 -1.07 -7.14
C CYS A 391 -11.41 -0.59 -8.34
N PRO A 392 -10.39 -1.35 -8.76
CA PRO A 392 -9.49 -0.91 -9.82
C PRO A 392 -10.12 -1.09 -11.21
N PRO A 393 -9.54 -0.48 -12.27
CA PRO A 393 -9.94 -0.75 -13.66
C PRO A 393 -9.75 -2.23 -14.05
N GLU A 394 -10.43 -2.67 -15.12
CA GLU A 394 -10.34 -4.06 -15.63
C GLU A 394 -8.88 -4.48 -15.89
N ALA A 395 -8.06 -3.54 -16.35
CA ALA A 395 -6.64 -3.73 -16.57
C ALA A 395 -5.88 -4.32 -15.36
N ALA A 396 -6.27 -3.96 -14.13
CA ALA A 396 -5.69 -4.53 -12.93
C ALA A 396 -6.10 -6.00 -12.74
N PHE A 397 -7.36 -6.33 -12.99
CA PHE A 397 -7.83 -7.71 -12.92
C PHE A 397 -7.15 -8.59 -13.98
N ILE A 398 -7.01 -8.08 -15.21
CA ILE A 398 -6.27 -8.78 -16.27
C ILE A 398 -4.80 -9.01 -15.87
N ALA A 399 -4.12 -7.99 -15.35
CA ALA A 399 -2.75 -8.14 -14.87
C ALA A 399 -2.65 -9.17 -13.73
N ALA A 400 -3.59 -9.15 -12.80
CA ALA A 400 -3.64 -10.09 -11.68
C ALA A 400 -3.92 -11.53 -12.14
N ASP A 401 -4.82 -11.70 -13.11
CA ASP A 401 -5.13 -12.98 -13.73
C ASP A 401 -3.90 -13.59 -14.41
N GLU A 402 -3.14 -12.79 -15.15
CA GLU A 402 -1.95 -13.22 -15.88
C GLU A 402 -0.76 -13.53 -14.94
N LEU A 403 -0.64 -12.80 -13.84
CA LEU A 403 0.47 -12.96 -12.88
C LEU A 403 0.16 -13.93 -11.74
N GLY A 404 -1.09 -14.38 -11.57
CA GLY A 404 -1.49 -15.19 -10.42
C GLY A 404 -1.46 -14.38 -9.12
N MET A 405 -2.11 -13.20 -9.13
CA MET A 405 -2.27 -12.35 -7.94
C MET A 405 -3.72 -12.45 -7.45
N TYR A 406 -3.91 -12.65 -6.15
CA TYR A 406 -5.24 -12.61 -5.54
C TYR A 406 -5.64 -11.16 -5.27
N VAL A 407 -6.90 -10.80 -5.57
CA VAL A 407 -7.39 -9.43 -5.35
C VAL A 407 -8.66 -9.37 -4.50
N GLN A 408 -8.71 -8.33 -3.67
CA GLN A 408 -9.87 -7.93 -2.87
C GLN A 408 -10.26 -6.47 -3.18
N PRO A 409 -11.20 -6.22 -4.11
CA PRO A 409 -11.79 -4.90 -4.32
C PRO A 409 -12.88 -4.56 -3.29
N GLU A 410 -13.22 -3.27 -3.22
CA GLU A 410 -14.27 -2.70 -2.37
C GLU A 410 -15.22 -1.77 -3.15
N ALA A 411 -16.44 -1.54 -2.64
CA ALA A 411 -17.47 -0.71 -3.30
C ALA A 411 -17.21 0.81 -3.20
N ALA A 412 -15.95 1.22 -3.19
CA ALA A 412 -15.51 2.60 -3.21
C ALA A 412 -15.95 3.47 -2.01
N SER A 413 -16.06 2.90 -0.80
CA SER A 413 -16.65 3.57 0.38
C SER A 413 -15.83 3.40 1.67
N TRP A 414 -15.75 4.48 2.47
CA TRP A 414 -15.13 4.56 3.80
C TRP A 414 -16.06 5.33 4.77
N PRO A 415 -17.07 4.65 5.35
CA PRO A 415 -18.22 5.33 5.95
C PRO A 415 -17.97 6.10 7.24
N ASN A 416 -17.01 5.70 8.08
CA ASN A 416 -16.70 6.41 9.34
C ASN A 416 -16.26 7.88 9.15
N HIS A 417 -15.95 8.28 7.92
CA HIS A 417 -15.74 9.66 7.54
C HIS A 417 -17.01 10.22 6.88
N GLY A 418 -17.79 11.02 7.60
CA GLY A 418 -18.85 11.87 7.02
C GLY A 418 -20.14 11.18 6.53
N THR A 419 -20.25 9.85 6.53
CA THR A 419 -21.48 9.14 6.17
C THR A 419 -21.82 8.01 7.17
N SER A 420 -22.79 7.15 6.85
CA SER A 420 -23.13 5.95 7.62
C SER A 420 -23.84 4.92 6.75
N LEU A 421 -23.82 3.65 7.17
CA LEU A 421 -24.49 2.54 6.52
C LEU A 421 -25.61 1.96 7.39
N GLY A 422 -26.69 1.51 6.76
CA GLY A 422 -27.84 0.89 7.41
C GLY A 422 -28.83 1.88 8.04
N ASP A 423 -28.67 3.17 7.75
CA ASP A 423 -29.48 4.27 8.30
C ASP A 423 -30.44 4.90 7.25
N GLY A 424 -30.57 4.31 6.06
CA GLY A 424 -31.45 4.78 4.98
C GLY A 424 -30.88 5.95 4.19
N ARG A 425 -29.56 6.12 4.20
CA ARG A 425 -28.87 7.16 3.40
C ARG A 425 -28.74 6.69 1.94
N PRO A 426 -28.59 7.62 0.96
CA PRO A 426 -28.31 7.25 -0.42
C PRO A 426 -27.10 6.31 -0.61
N THR A 427 -26.13 6.36 0.31
CA THR A 427 -24.97 5.47 0.33
C THR A 427 -25.35 3.99 0.50
N ASP A 428 -26.47 3.68 1.16
CA ASP A 428 -26.97 2.30 1.31
C ASP A 428 -27.41 1.72 -0.04
N ASP A 429 -28.17 2.48 -0.81
CA ASP A 429 -28.60 2.05 -2.15
C ASP A 429 -27.39 1.99 -3.10
N TYR A 430 -26.49 2.96 -2.99
CA TYR A 430 -25.26 3.00 -3.78
C TYR A 430 -24.38 1.77 -3.56
N ILE A 431 -24.06 1.40 -2.32
CA ILE A 431 -23.11 0.31 -2.05
C ILE A 431 -23.62 -1.06 -2.54
N VAL A 432 -24.94 -1.28 -2.46
CA VAL A 432 -25.59 -2.50 -2.97
C VAL A 432 -25.59 -2.52 -4.50
N ALA A 433 -25.94 -1.39 -5.14
CA ALA A 433 -25.93 -1.28 -6.60
C ALA A 433 -24.50 -1.36 -7.17
N GLU A 434 -23.53 -0.74 -6.51
CA GLU A 434 -22.13 -0.76 -6.90
C GLU A 434 -21.53 -2.16 -6.78
N THR A 435 -21.86 -2.90 -5.72
CA THR A 435 -21.49 -4.31 -5.58
C THR A 435 -22.04 -5.15 -6.74
N GLU A 436 -23.31 -4.92 -7.14
CA GLU A 436 -23.90 -5.61 -8.28
C GLU A 436 -23.19 -5.27 -9.60
N ARG A 437 -22.83 -4.00 -9.80
CA ARG A 437 -22.07 -3.55 -10.96
C ARG A 437 -20.67 -4.16 -11.01
N ILE A 438 -19.91 -4.10 -9.92
CA ILE A 438 -18.55 -4.66 -9.81
C ILE A 438 -18.56 -6.15 -10.10
N ILE A 439 -19.46 -6.91 -9.46
CA ILE A 439 -19.53 -8.37 -9.65
C ILE A 439 -19.96 -8.71 -11.07
N LYS A 440 -20.88 -7.94 -11.66
CA LYS A 440 -21.27 -8.15 -13.05
C LYS A 440 -20.11 -7.89 -14.02
N ALA A 441 -19.39 -6.78 -13.84
CA ALA A 441 -18.32 -6.36 -14.73
C ALA A 441 -17.09 -7.27 -14.62
N TYR A 442 -16.68 -7.60 -13.40
CA TYR A 442 -15.37 -8.21 -13.13
C TYR A 442 -15.45 -9.63 -12.57
N GLY A 443 -16.65 -10.19 -12.38
CA GLY A 443 -16.84 -11.44 -11.66
C GLY A 443 -16.24 -12.68 -12.33
N ASN A 444 -15.95 -12.63 -13.64
CA ASN A 444 -15.32 -13.72 -14.39
C ASN A 444 -13.80 -13.81 -14.16
N HIS A 445 -13.15 -12.72 -13.71
CA HIS A 445 -11.70 -12.67 -13.49
C HIS A 445 -11.25 -13.64 -12.39
N PRO A 446 -10.27 -14.53 -12.68
CA PRO A 446 -9.84 -15.47 -11.67
C PRO A 446 -9.05 -14.91 -10.49
N SER A 447 -8.48 -13.74 -10.63
CA SER A 447 -7.87 -13.00 -9.52
C SER A 447 -8.88 -12.53 -8.48
N PHE A 448 -10.15 -12.29 -8.86
CA PHE A 448 -11.17 -11.75 -7.96
C PHE A 448 -11.69 -12.84 -6.99
N VAL A 449 -10.97 -13.04 -5.90
CA VAL A 449 -11.17 -14.16 -4.95
C VAL A 449 -11.85 -13.73 -3.65
N MET A 450 -11.80 -12.45 -3.30
CA MET A 450 -12.28 -11.91 -2.03
C MET A 450 -13.03 -10.60 -2.28
N TYR A 451 -14.11 -10.34 -1.54
CA TYR A 451 -14.81 -9.06 -1.62
C TYR A 451 -15.14 -8.51 -0.24
N ALA A 452 -15.03 -7.19 -0.08
CA ALA A 452 -15.53 -6.44 1.06
C ALA A 452 -16.37 -5.26 0.56
N TYR A 453 -17.39 -4.83 1.32
CA TYR A 453 -18.21 -3.70 0.86
C TYR A 453 -17.51 -2.36 1.07
N CYS A 454 -16.73 -2.22 2.15
CA CYS A 454 -16.10 -0.96 2.52
C CYS A 454 -14.94 -1.14 3.51
N ASN A 455 -14.24 -0.04 3.76
CA ASN A 455 -13.33 0.11 4.88
C ASN A 455 -14.03 0.76 6.10
N GLU A 456 -13.80 0.25 7.30
CA GLU A 456 -14.18 0.85 8.59
C GLU A 456 -15.59 1.50 8.59
N PRO A 457 -16.65 0.69 8.59
CA PRO A 457 -18.02 1.18 8.50
C PRO A 457 -18.46 1.91 9.76
N TYR A 458 -19.51 2.71 9.62
CA TYR A 458 -20.18 3.41 10.72
C TYR A 458 -21.71 3.37 10.53
N GLY A 459 -22.47 3.53 11.61
CA GLY A 459 -23.94 3.44 11.60
C GLY A 459 -24.47 2.06 11.97
N ASN A 460 -25.68 1.73 11.53
CA ASN A 460 -26.33 0.44 11.74
C ASN A 460 -25.92 -0.63 10.70
N TYR A 461 -24.63 -0.69 10.38
CA TYR A 461 -24.10 -1.45 9.25
C TYR A 461 -24.18 -2.97 9.42
N VAL A 462 -24.12 -3.49 10.65
CA VAL A 462 -24.07 -4.95 10.90
C VAL A 462 -25.28 -5.68 10.29
N PRO A 463 -26.53 -5.42 10.72
CA PRO A 463 -27.70 -6.09 10.13
C PRO A 463 -27.93 -5.73 8.66
N PHE A 464 -27.49 -4.54 8.23
CA PHE A 464 -27.63 -4.10 6.84
C PHE A 464 -26.75 -4.91 5.88
N LEU A 465 -25.45 -5.02 6.17
CA LEU A 465 -24.50 -5.74 5.32
C LEU A 465 -24.66 -7.27 5.43
N ASP A 466 -25.04 -7.81 6.59
CA ASP A 466 -25.31 -9.24 6.75
C ASP A 466 -26.39 -9.75 5.79
N LYS A 467 -27.43 -8.94 5.56
CA LYS A 467 -28.50 -9.27 4.61
C LYS A 467 -27.98 -9.39 3.17
N ASP A 468 -27.12 -8.47 2.73
CA ASP A 468 -26.58 -8.52 1.37
C ASP A 468 -25.49 -9.59 1.22
N LEU A 469 -24.70 -9.85 2.27
CA LEU A 469 -23.75 -10.97 2.33
C LEU A 469 -24.43 -12.32 2.06
N GLN A 470 -25.52 -12.64 2.77
CA GLN A 470 -26.26 -13.90 2.56
C GLN A 470 -26.76 -14.05 1.11
N LYS A 471 -27.19 -12.95 0.49
CA LYS A 471 -27.61 -12.92 -0.92
C LYS A 471 -26.43 -13.20 -1.84
N TRP A 472 -25.28 -12.55 -1.66
CA TRP A 472 -24.16 -12.70 -2.59
C TRP A 472 -23.44 -14.04 -2.50
N LYS A 473 -23.27 -14.59 -1.30
CA LYS A 473 -22.73 -15.94 -1.11
C LYS A 473 -23.50 -17.01 -1.89
N SER A 474 -24.83 -16.87 -1.95
CA SER A 474 -25.69 -17.80 -2.67
C SER A 474 -25.81 -17.48 -4.18
N LYS A 475 -25.83 -16.19 -4.55
CA LYS A 475 -25.96 -15.74 -5.94
C LYS A 475 -24.68 -15.96 -6.75
N ASP A 476 -23.52 -15.78 -6.13
CA ASP A 476 -22.22 -15.85 -6.80
C ASP A 476 -21.14 -16.47 -5.88
N PRO A 477 -20.97 -17.80 -5.93
CA PRO A 477 -20.02 -18.53 -5.08
C PRO A 477 -18.58 -18.55 -5.63
N ARG A 478 -18.24 -17.71 -6.63
CA ARG A 478 -16.89 -17.69 -7.24
C ARG A 478 -15.81 -17.12 -6.31
N ARG A 479 -16.22 -16.48 -5.22
CA ARG A 479 -15.37 -15.75 -4.27
C ARG A 479 -15.97 -15.78 -2.86
N ILE A 480 -15.15 -15.49 -1.86
CA ILE A 480 -15.58 -15.37 -0.45
C ILE A 480 -15.85 -13.91 -0.08
N TYR A 481 -16.76 -13.68 0.86
CA TYR A 481 -17.24 -12.35 1.21
C TYR A 481 -17.04 -12.00 2.70
N THR A 482 -16.59 -10.77 2.96
CA THR A 482 -16.61 -10.16 4.28
C THR A 482 -17.39 -8.85 4.24
N ALA A 483 -17.97 -8.42 5.36
CA ALA A 483 -18.73 -7.18 5.38
C ALA A 483 -17.83 -5.97 5.12
N ALA A 484 -16.70 -5.90 5.82
CA ALA A 484 -15.77 -4.79 5.76
C ALA A 484 -14.40 -5.18 6.34
N ALA A 485 -13.39 -4.42 5.96
CA ALA A 485 -12.13 -4.39 6.70
C ALA A 485 -12.26 -3.45 7.91
N ILE A 486 -11.85 -3.90 9.09
CA ILE A 486 -12.19 -3.20 10.34
C ILE A 486 -11.05 -3.11 11.37
N GLY A 487 -11.01 -1.99 12.09
CA GLY A 487 -10.18 -1.87 13.28
C GLY A 487 -10.68 -2.71 14.47
N ARG A 488 -9.88 -2.75 15.54
CA ARG A 488 -10.19 -3.53 16.76
C ARG A 488 -11.55 -3.18 17.39
N SER A 489 -11.95 -1.91 17.39
CA SER A 489 -13.16 -1.41 18.09
C SER A 489 -14.48 -1.64 17.38
N TRP A 490 -14.49 -2.10 16.13
CA TRP A 490 -15.69 -2.29 15.34
C TRP A 490 -16.38 -3.61 15.68
N SER A 491 -17.70 -3.59 15.55
CA SER A 491 -18.51 -4.81 15.64
C SER A 491 -18.22 -5.70 14.44
N VAL A 492 -18.07 -7.00 14.71
CA VAL A 492 -17.88 -8.01 13.67
C VAL A 492 -19.25 -8.43 13.13
N ASN A 493 -19.37 -8.50 11.80
CA ASN A 493 -20.52 -9.08 11.12
C ASN A 493 -20.51 -10.62 11.24
N PRO A 494 -21.52 -11.24 11.86
CA PRO A 494 -21.64 -12.70 11.96
C PRO A 494 -21.66 -13.41 10.60
N GLU A 495 -22.23 -12.76 9.57
CA GLU A 495 -22.29 -13.32 8.23
C GLU A 495 -21.01 -13.10 7.41
N SER A 496 -19.93 -12.57 7.98
CA SER A 496 -18.64 -12.56 7.26
C SER A 496 -18.06 -13.97 7.23
N GLU A 497 -17.66 -14.44 6.05
CA GLU A 497 -17.02 -15.76 5.85
C GLU A 497 -15.61 -15.79 6.45
N TYR A 498 -14.88 -14.70 6.28
CA TYR A 498 -13.54 -14.46 6.84
C TYR A 498 -13.49 -13.06 7.46
N LEU A 499 -12.49 -12.80 8.29
CA LEU A 499 -12.26 -11.48 8.88
C LEU A 499 -11.05 -10.78 8.27
N VAL A 500 -11.19 -9.48 8.03
CA VAL A 500 -10.08 -8.56 7.80
C VAL A 500 -10.06 -7.60 8.99
N ARG A 501 -9.20 -7.84 9.98
CA ARG A 501 -9.27 -7.11 11.26
C ARG A 501 -7.93 -6.86 11.93
N SER A 502 -7.84 -5.76 12.67
CA SER A 502 -6.58 -5.18 13.15
C SER A 502 -6.05 -5.73 14.49
N ILE A 503 -6.56 -6.86 14.99
CA ILE A 503 -6.15 -7.40 16.30
C ILE A 503 -4.74 -7.98 16.30
N PRO A 504 -4.38 -8.87 15.36
CA PRO A 504 -3.07 -9.52 15.30
C PRO A 504 -2.00 -8.63 14.66
N ARG A 505 -1.88 -7.36 15.09
CA ARG A 505 -0.81 -6.44 14.64
C ARG A 505 -0.14 -5.73 15.82
N GLY A 506 1.02 -5.15 15.56
CA GLY A 506 1.82 -4.32 16.45
C GLY A 506 2.86 -5.09 17.24
N LEU A 507 4.09 -4.56 17.23
CA LEU A 507 5.24 -5.10 17.94
C LEU A 507 5.16 -4.92 19.47
N PRO A 508 5.53 -5.94 20.26
CA PRO A 508 5.60 -5.85 21.73
C PRO A 508 6.90 -5.20 22.22
N PHE A 509 7.50 -4.27 21.46
CA PHE A 509 8.82 -3.68 21.76
C PHE A 509 8.79 -2.66 22.92
N ASN A 510 7.67 -2.55 23.62
CA ASN A 510 7.65 -2.03 24.99
C ASN A 510 8.30 -3.01 25.99
N LEU A 511 8.52 -4.26 25.58
CA LEU A 511 9.32 -5.28 26.23
C LEU A 511 10.59 -5.55 25.41
N GLN A 512 11.54 -6.31 25.97
CA GLN A 512 12.76 -6.69 25.27
C GLN A 512 12.44 -7.40 23.94
N PRO A 513 13.00 -6.94 22.81
CA PRO A 513 12.80 -7.57 21.51
C PRO A 513 13.25 -9.04 21.49
N ASN A 514 12.41 -9.86 20.88
CA ASN A 514 12.62 -11.28 20.67
C ASN A 514 11.92 -11.69 19.36
N ALA A 515 12.13 -12.92 18.92
CA ALA A 515 11.48 -13.54 17.78
C ALA A 515 10.65 -14.77 18.18
N THR A 516 10.16 -14.83 19.43
CA THR A 516 9.30 -15.92 19.92
C THR A 516 7.82 -15.53 19.93
N PHE A 517 7.50 -14.24 19.83
CA PHE A 517 6.13 -13.77 19.89
C PHE A 517 5.33 -14.10 18.61
N ASN A 518 4.02 -14.30 18.80
CA ASN A 518 3.02 -14.49 17.76
C ASN A 518 1.70 -13.84 18.21
N TYR A 519 0.61 -14.07 17.47
CA TYR A 519 -0.69 -13.50 17.77
C TYR A 519 -1.81 -14.52 18.05
N ASP A 520 -1.47 -15.81 18.20
CA ASP A 520 -2.48 -16.88 18.35
C ASP A 520 -3.42 -16.62 19.54
N GLU A 521 -2.87 -16.23 20.69
CA GLU A 521 -3.68 -15.90 21.88
C GLU A 521 -4.60 -14.69 21.66
N ARG A 522 -4.23 -13.74 20.78
CA ARG A 522 -5.03 -12.53 20.54
C ARG A 522 -6.29 -12.80 19.73
N ILE A 523 -6.30 -13.89 18.95
CA ILE A 523 -7.41 -14.27 18.07
C ILE A 523 -7.99 -15.66 18.37
N ALA A 524 -7.60 -16.29 19.49
CA ALA A 524 -8.02 -17.64 19.86
C ALA A 524 -9.54 -17.86 19.95
N ASP A 525 -10.32 -16.79 20.18
CA ASP A 525 -11.79 -16.83 20.26
C ASP A 525 -12.47 -16.77 18.88
N GLU A 526 -11.71 -16.64 17.79
CA GLU A 526 -12.23 -16.55 16.43
C GLU A 526 -11.91 -17.84 15.66
N SER A 527 -12.96 -18.47 15.11
CA SER A 527 -12.84 -19.73 14.37
C SER A 527 -12.92 -19.55 12.85
N ARG A 528 -13.26 -18.36 12.38
CA ARG A 528 -13.22 -18.01 10.95
C ARG A 528 -11.79 -17.71 10.51
N PRO A 529 -11.48 -17.87 9.22
CA PRO A 529 -10.20 -17.43 8.69
C PRO A 529 -9.97 -15.95 8.94
N TYR A 530 -8.72 -15.61 9.22
CA TYR A 530 -8.35 -14.29 9.72
C TYR A 530 -7.20 -13.69 8.91
N VAL A 531 -7.44 -12.49 8.38
CA VAL A 531 -6.43 -11.70 7.67
C VAL A 531 -6.18 -10.41 8.45
N THR A 532 -4.92 -10.13 8.78
CA THR A 532 -4.55 -8.91 9.53
C THR A 532 -4.81 -7.66 8.71
N HIS A 533 -5.60 -6.74 9.26
CA HIS A 533 -5.90 -5.46 8.64
C HIS A 533 -4.79 -4.42 8.91
N GLU A 534 -4.25 -3.83 7.83
CA GLU A 534 -3.35 -2.67 7.84
C GLU A 534 -2.17 -2.84 8.81
N MET A 535 -1.39 -3.89 8.63
CA MET A 535 -0.17 -4.16 9.37
C MET A 535 0.99 -3.26 8.88
N GLY A 536 2.02 -3.03 9.70
CA GLY A 536 3.22 -2.32 9.26
C GLY A 536 2.97 -0.83 9.03
N GLN A 537 3.14 -0.04 10.09
CA GLN A 537 2.77 1.38 10.11
C GLN A 537 3.94 2.22 10.65
N TYR A 538 5.15 1.84 10.26
CA TYR A 538 6.42 2.36 10.77
C TYR A 538 6.95 3.41 9.80
N CYS A 539 7.13 4.66 10.25
CA CYS A 539 7.59 5.72 9.35
C CYS A 539 9.11 5.77 9.22
N VAL A 540 9.57 6.17 8.04
CA VAL A 540 10.95 6.59 7.77
C VAL A 540 11.02 8.10 7.49
N PHE A 541 12.19 8.71 7.64
CA PHE A 541 12.43 10.09 7.26
C PHE A 541 12.30 10.30 5.73
N PRO A 542 11.79 11.45 5.22
CA PRO A 542 11.53 11.62 3.79
C PRO A 542 12.75 11.53 2.88
N ASP A 543 12.56 10.92 1.70
CA ASP A 543 13.50 10.97 0.58
C ASP A 543 13.27 12.22 -0.28
N PHE A 544 14.08 13.26 -0.07
CA PHE A 544 13.96 14.49 -0.85
C PHE A 544 14.51 14.39 -2.28
N SER A 545 15.23 13.33 -2.64
CA SER A 545 15.62 13.10 -4.04
C SER A 545 14.41 12.77 -4.91
N GLU A 546 13.31 12.32 -4.29
CA GLU A 546 12.08 11.98 -4.96
C GLU A 546 11.34 13.19 -5.55
N ILE A 547 11.59 14.41 -5.04
CA ILE A 547 10.89 15.64 -5.46
C ILE A 547 10.92 15.82 -6.99
N GLU A 548 12.05 15.50 -7.64
CA GLU A 548 12.22 15.65 -9.08
C GLU A 548 11.42 14.62 -9.91
N LYS A 549 10.98 13.51 -9.30
CA LYS A 549 10.18 12.47 -9.97
C LYS A 549 8.71 12.87 -10.16
N TYR A 550 8.22 13.86 -9.42
CA TYR A 550 6.84 14.39 -9.49
C TYR A 550 6.63 15.28 -10.72
N THR A 551 6.81 14.70 -11.89
CA THR A 551 6.76 15.39 -13.18
C THR A 551 5.34 15.62 -13.71
N GLY A 552 4.38 14.77 -13.30
CA GLY A 552 2.98 14.82 -13.75
C GLY A 552 2.08 15.77 -12.97
N VAL A 553 0.80 15.42 -12.78
CA VAL A 553 -0.22 16.34 -12.23
C VAL A 553 0.03 16.70 -10.77
N TYR A 554 0.48 15.75 -9.94
CA TYR A 554 0.75 15.98 -8.53
C TYR A 554 2.21 16.39 -8.29
N LYS A 555 2.40 17.35 -7.38
CA LYS A 555 3.69 17.90 -6.97
C LYS A 555 3.94 17.63 -5.49
N ALA A 556 5.17 17.24 -5.15
CA ALA A 556 5.59 16.98 -3.77
C ALA A 556 5.90 18.28 -2.99
N LYS A 557 4.94 19.21 -2.96
CA LYS A 557 5.05 20.49 -2.25
C LYS A 557 5.20 20.30 -0.73
N ASN A 558 4.58 19.25 -0.18
CA ASN A 558 4.84 18.74 1.17
C ASN A 558 6.35 18.46 1.39
N PHE A 559 7.01 17.72 0.48
CA PHE A 559 8.43 17.39 0.63
C PHE A 559 9.33 18.62 0.49
N GLU A 560 8.99 19.56 -0.42
CA GLU A 560 9.66 20.86 -0.50
C GLU A 560 9.59 21.61 0.85
N MET A 561 8.44 21.56 1.53
CA MET A 561 8.27 22.16 2.86
C MET A 561 9.12 21.45 3.92
N PHE A 562 9.06 20.13 3.99
CA PHE A 562 9.81 19.33 4.97
C PHE A 562 11.33 19.51 4.79
N LYS A 563 11.79 19.57 3.54
CA LYS A 563 13.19 19.90 3.22
C LYS A 563 13.56 21.29 3.72
N GLY A 564 12.72 22.30 3.46
CA GLY A 564 12.94 23.66 3.96
C GLY A 564 12.99 23.73 5.49
N ILE A 565 12.12 22.99 6.19
CA ILE A 565 12.14 22.89 7.67
C ILE A 565 13.46 22.26 8.17
N LEU A 566 13.95 21.22 7.49
CA LEU A 566 15.23 20.60 7.84
C LEU A 566 16.42 21.55 7.61
N GLU A 567 16.38 22.33 6.52
CA GLU A 567 17.39 23.34 6.18
C GLU A 567 17.39 24.51 7.17
N ASP A 568 16.20 25.00 7.58
CA ASP A 568 16.06 26.01 8.62
C ASP A 568 16.69 25.55 9.95
N ASN A 569 16.59 24.25 10.22
CA ASN A 569 17.20 23.59 11.38
C ASN A 569 18.66 23.14 11.11
N HIS A 570 19.30 23.61 10.03
CA HIS A 570 20.72 23.39 9.73
C HIS A 570 21.14 21.90 9.58
N MET A 571 20.22 21.05 9.13
CA MET A 571 20.45 19.61 8.94
C MET A 571 20.19 19.13 7.50
N GLY A 572 20.08 20.05 6.53
CA GLY A 572 19.81 19.69 5.13
C GLY A 572 20.84 18.73 4.51
N ASP A 573 22.08 18.75 5.00
CA ASP A 573 23.17 17.84 4.64
C ASP A 573 23.00 16.42 5.20
N GLN A 574 22.16 16.23 6.22
CA GLN A 574 21.92 14.92 6.86
C GLN A 574 20.66 14.21 6.33
N ALA A 575 19.95 14.78 5.36
CA ALA A 575 18.67 14.23 4.90
C ALA A 575 18.78 12.76 4.43
N HIS A 576 19.81 12.45 3.64
CA HIS A 576 20.04 11.08 3.16
C HIS A 576 20.41 10.14 4.31
N ASP A 577 21.28 10.58 5.21
CA ASP A 577 21.67 9.80 6.39
C ASP A 577 20.48 9.46 7.28
N PHE A 578 19.55 10.41 7.46
CA PHE A 578 18.32 10.19 8.23
C PHE A 578 17.38 9.22 7.54
N LEU A 579 17.19 9.32 6.22
CA LEU A 579 16.44 8.35 5.42
C LEU A 579 17.01 6.94 5.62
N MET A 580 18.33 6.78 5.42
CA MET A 580 18.99 5.48 5.51
C MET A 580 18.90 4.88 6.93
N ALA A 581 19.18 5.68 7.95
CA ALA A 581 19.20 5.19 9.33
C ALA A 581 17.80 4.84 9.86
N SER A 582 16.81 5.71 9.63
CA SER A 582 15.43 5.39 10.01
C SER A 582 14.82 4.28 9.16
N GLY A 583 15.26 4.13 7.91
CA GLY A 583 14.79 3.10 7.00
C GLY A 583 15.23 1.69 7.41
N LYS A 584 16.47 1.54 7.92
CA LYS A 584 16.93 0.28 8.49
C LYS A 584 16.10 -0.15 9.70
N LEU A 585 15.73 0.78 10.58
CA LEU A 585 14.84 0.49 11.70
C LEU A 585 13.41 0.14 11.23
N GLN A 586 12.90 0.83 10.21
CA GLN A 586 11.61 0.50 9.60
C GLN A 586 11.63 -0.95 9.07
N ALA A 587 12.63 -1.33 8.28
CA ALA A 587 12.76 -2.68 7.74
C ALA A 587 12.86 -3.74 8.86
N LEU A 588 13.59 -3.45 9.93
CA LEU A 588 13.66 -4.32 11.12
C LEU A 588 12.28 -4.54 11.76
N CYS A 589 11.49 -3.48 11.88
CA CYS A 589 10.13 -3.56 12.44
C CYS A 589 9.19 -4.37 11.55
N TYR A 590 9.21 -4.14 10.22
CA TYR A 590 8.42 -4.93 9.26
C TYR A 590 8.80 -6.41 9.30
N LYS A 591 10.09 -6.71 9.28
CA LYS A 591 10.60 -8.09 9.37
C LYS A 591 10.09 -8.77 10.64
N ALA A 592 10.25 -8.14 11.80
CA ALA A 592 9.81 -8.72 13.07
C ALA A 592 8.29 -8.97 13.10
N GLU A 593 7.49 -8.04 12.56
CA GLU A 593 6.04 -8.15 12.55
C GLU A 593 5.55 -9.23 11.56
N ILE A 594 6.10 -9.26 10.34
CA ILE A 594 5.75 -10.25 9.30
C ILE A 594 6.14 -11.67 9.76
N GLU A 595 7.34 -11.85 10.34
CA GLU A 595 7.72 -13.16 10.85
C GLU A 595 6.78 -13.63 11.98
N ALA A 596 6.27 -12.72 12.82
CA ALA A 596 5.29 -13.07 13.85
C ALA A 596 3.94 -13.50 13.26
N GLU A 597 3.53 -12.94 12.11
CA GLU A 597 2.35 -13.42 11.38
C GLU A 597 2.57 -14.84 10.86
N PHE A 598 3.74 -15.15 10.28
CA PHE A 598 4.04 -16.51 9.83
C PHE A 598 4.19 -17.52 10.98
N ARG A 599 4.50 -17.06 12.20
CA ARG A 599 4.46 -17.88 13.44
C ARG A 599 3.05 -18.06 14.00
N THR A 600 2.07 -17.26 13.57
CA THR A 600 0.69 -17.30 14.08
C THR A 600 -0.08 -18.40 13.35
N THR A 601 -0.23 -19.56 13.98
CA THR A 601 -0.78 -20.77 13.37
C THR A 601 -2.27 -20.66 13.01
N THR A 602 -2.99 -19.78 13.69
CA THR A 602 -4.42 -19.52 13.48
C THR A 602 -4.71 -18.52 12.37
N LEU A 603 -3.70 -17.81 11.85
CA LEU A 603 -3.87 -16.78 10.82
C LEU A 603 -3.91 -17.36 9.40
N ASP A 604 -4.53 -16.63 8.48
CA ASP A 604 -4.63 -16.94 7.04
C ASP A 604 -3.98 -15.86 6.17
N GLY A 605 -3.39 -14.83 6.76
CA GLY A 605 -2.63 -13.82 6.05
C GLY A 605 -2.60 -12.46 6.73
N PHE A 606 -1.98 -11.50 6.05
CA PHE A 606 -1.92 -10.11 6.46
C PHE A 606 -2.11 -9.18 5.26
N GLN A 607 -2.45 -7.94 5.54
CA GLN A 607 -2.50 -6.84 4.57
C GLN A 607 -1.65 -5.69 5.12
N LEU A 608 -0.47 -5.48 4.55
CA LEU A 608 0.37 -4.32 4.87
C LEU A 608 -0.38 -3.04 4.52
N LEU A 609 -0.38 -2.03 5.38
CA LEU A 609 -0.95 -0.71 5.09
C LEU A 609 -0.42 -0.13 3.76
N GLY A 610 0.83 -0.45 3.42
CA GLY A 610 1.40 -0.21 2.10
C GLY A 610 2.78 -0.84 2.03
N LEU A 611 3.09 -1.45 0.89
CA LEU A 611 4.47 -1.76 0.51
C LEU A 611 5.15 -0.48 -0.01
N ASN A 612 4.37 0.35 -0.71
CA ASN A 612 4.71 1.69 -1.16
C ASN A 612 4.22 2.78 -0.19
N ASP A 613 4.83 3.96 -0.27
CA ASP A 613 4.45 5.11 0.57
C ASP A 613 3.05 5.64 0.25
N PHE A 614 2.37 6.11 1.29
CA PHE A 614 1.03 6.69 1.22
C PHE A 614 1.12 8.22 1.35
N PRO A 615 0.82 9.00 0.30
CA PRO A 615 1.01 10.45 0.30
C PRO A 615 0.02 11.20 1.19
N GLY A 616 -1.10 10.57 1.56
CA GLY A 616 -2.21 11.18 2.27
C GLY A 616 -2.01 11.34 3.77
N GLN A 617 -3.01 11.92 4.44
CA GLN A 617 -3.11 11.99 5.89
C GLN A 617 -1.88 12.59 6.61
N GLY A 618 -1.13 13.49 5.99
CA GLY A 618 0.14 13.99 6.54
C GLY A 618 1.38 13.32 5.96
N SER A 619 1.29 12.75 4.76
CA SER A 619 2.38 12.03 4.09
C SER A 619 2.90 10.88 4.94
N ALA A 620 2.14 9.79 5.02
CA ALA A 620 2.54 8.60 5.74
C ALA A 620 3.64 7.84 4.95
N ILE A 621 4.89 8.11 5.31
CA ILE A 621 6.07 7.51 4.68
C ILE A 621 6.33 6.13 5.33
N ILE A 622 5.35 5.25 5.21
CA ILE A 622 5.32 3.92 5.83
C ILE A 622 5.85 2.83 4.92
N GLY A 623 5.91 3.05 3.61
CA GLY A 623 6.34 2.06 2.64
C GLY A 623 7.84 1.79 2.71
N MET A 624 8.21 0.52 2.55
CA MET A 624 9.60 0.12 2.26
C MET A 624 10.00 0.52 0.83
N LEU A 625 9.02 0.72 -0.05
CA LEU A 625 9.15 1.33 -1.37
C LEU A 625 8.53 2.74 -1.35
N ASN A 626 8.97 3.60 -2.27
CA ASN A 626 8.36 4.92 -2.43
C ASN A 626 7.02 4.84 -3.17
N VAL A 627 6.32 5.97 -3.31
CA VAL A 627 5.00 6.04 -3.96
C VAL A 627 5.01 5.55 -5.42
N PHE A 628 6.18 5.53 -6.07
CA PHE A 628 6.38 5.04 -7.44
C PHE A 628 6.76 3.55 -7.49
N TRP A 629 6.62 2.81 -6.39
CA TRP A 629 6.97 1.39 -6.26
C TRP A 629 8.46 1.11 -6.46
N GLN A 630 9.33 2.08 -6.14
CA GLN A 630 10.79 1.95 -6.25
C GLN A 630 11.42 1.83 -4.87
N GLU A 631 12.53 1.09 -4.79
CA GLU A 631 13.33 0.96 -3.57
C GLU A 631 13.90 2.31 -3.13
N LYS A 632 13.96 2.51 -1.81
CA LYS A 632 14.45 3.74 -1.16
C LYS A 632 15.92 3.66 -0.74
N GLY A 633 16.59 2.55 -1.09
CA GLY A 633 18.04 2.35 -0.92
C GLY A 633 18.46 1.60 0.36
N TYR A 634 17.63 1.57 1.41
CA TYR A 634 17.98 0.89 2.67
C TYR A 634 17.51 -0.58 2.77
N VAL A 635 16.60 -1.01 1.89
CA VAL A 635 16.15 -2.41 1.79
C VAL A 635 15.78 -2.71 0.33
N THR A 636 16.16 -3.88 -0.18
CA THR A 636 15.76 -4.35 -1.52
C THR A 636 14.56 -5.30 -1.47
N LYS A 637 13.89 -5.49 -2.60
CA LYS A 637 12.79 -6.45 -2.73
C LYS A 637 13.24 -7.88 -2.44
N GLU A 638 14.44 -8.25 -2.88
CA GLU A 638 15.03 -9.55 -2.55
C GLU A 638 15.22 -9.71 -1.05
N GLU A 639 15.71 -8.69 -0.34
CA GLU A 639 15.82 -8.72 1.11
C GLU A 639 14.46 -8.86 1.80
N ILE A 640 13.42 -8.17 1.30
CA ILE A 640 12.04 -8.31 1.80
C ILE A 640 11.54 -9.75 1.60
N SER A 641 11.79 -10.31 0.42
CA SER A 641 11.34 -11.67 0.06
C SER A 641 11.93 -12.78 0.92
N ARG A 642 12.99 -12.51 1.69
CA ARG A 642 13.60 -13.47 2.62
C ARG A 642 12.75 -13.74 3.86
N TYR A 643 11.94 -12.77 4.28
CA TYR A 643 11.04 -12.88 5.43
C TYR A 643 9.56 -12.77 5.07
N CYS A 644 9.25 -12.54 3.79
CA CYS A 644 7.91 -12.55 3.23
C CYS A 644 7.90 -13.38 1.95
N ASN A 645 7.49 -14.66 2.02
CA ASN A 645 7.46 -15.54 0.85
C ASN A 645 6.52 -16.75 1.06
N GLU A 646 6.47 -17.65 0.07
CA GLU A 646 5.80 -18.95 0.17
C GLU A 646 6.45 -19.88 1.20
N THR A 647 7.76 -19.75 1.44
CA THR A 647 8.51 -20.52 2.45
C THR A 647 9.36 -19.56 3.24
N VAL A 648 9.17 -19.51 4.56
CA VAL A 648 9.90 -18.59 5.44
C VAL A 648 10.52 -19.36 6.60
N PRO A 649 11.86 -19.49 6.67
CA PRO A 649 12.55 -19.96 7.87
C PRO A 649 12.39 -18.95 9.01
N LEU A 650 12.18 -19.44 10.22
CA LEU A 650 11.83 -18.67 11.41
C LEU A 650 12.67 -19.14 12.60
N ALA A 651 13.74 -18.41 12.94
CA ALA A 651 14.46 -18.61 14.19
C ALA A 651 13.68 -17.96 15.36
N GLU A 652 13.55 -18.67 16.47
CA GLU A 652 12.79 -18.23 17.64
C GLU A 652 13.69 -17.64 18.72
N PHE A 653 14.49 -16.64 18.36
CA PHE A 653 15.41 -15.95 19.29
C PHE A 653 14.67 -15.44 20.54
N PRO A 654 15.03 -15.87 21.76
CA PRO A 654 14.40 -15.36 22.99
C PRO A 654 14.83 -13.91 23.31
N LYS A 655 15.96 -13.49 22.74
CA LYS A 655 16.55 -12.15 22.79
C LYS A 655 17.61 -12.05 21.70
N PHE A 656 18.04 -10.85 21.34
CA PHE A 656 19.08 -10.63 20.33
C PHE A 656 20.42 -10.17 20.92
N VAL A 657 20.48 -9.94 22.23
CA VAL A 657 21.70 -9.55 22.94
C VAL A 657 22.03 -10.60 24.00
N PHE A 658 23.20 -11.21 23.88
CA PHE A 658 23.70 -12.27 24.74
C PHE A 658 25.01 -11.85 25.41
N THR A 659 25.35 -12.52 26.50
CA THR A 659 26.71 -12.56 27.03
C THR A 659 27.44 -13.84 26.58
N ASN A 660 28.76 -13.78 26.56
CA ASN A 660 29.59 -14.90 26.09
C ASN A 660 29.61 -16.12 27.03
N ASP A 661 29.01 -16.05 28.21
CA ASP A 661 28.79 -17.20 29.10
C ASP A 661 27.42 -17.88 28.87
N GLU A 662 26.70 -17.47 27.83
CA GLU A 662 25.45 -18.07 27.38
C GLU A 662 25.66 -18.97 26.15
N SER A 663 24.58 -19.66 25.74
CA SER A 663 24.51 -20.39 24.48
C SER A 663 23.28 -19.91 23.70
N LEU A 664 23.33 -20.05 22.38
CA LEU A 664 22.11 -20.08 21.58
C LEU A 664 21.41 -21.42 21.86
N ASP A 665 20.17 -21.36 22.36
CA ASP A 665 19.32 -22.52 22.62
C ASP A 665 17.87 -22.13 22.34
N PHE A 666 17.45 -22.35 21.10
CA PHE A 666 16.07 -22.07 20.65
C PHE A 666 15.70 -22.86 19.40
N PRO A 667 14.40 -23.12 19.20
CA PRO A 667 13.92 -23.79 17.99
C PRO A 667 14.08 -22.92 16.75
N VAL A 668 14.27 -23.61 15.63
CA VAL A 668 14.16 -23.06 14.28
C VAL A 668 13.00 -23.76 13.60
N SER A 669 12.06 -22.97 13.10
CA SER A 669 10.83 -23.41 12.46
C SER A 669 10.79 -22.92 11.01
N VAL A 670 9.82 -23.40 10.23
CA VAL A 670 9.56 -22.96 8.86
C VAL A 670 8.06 -22.88 8.63
N SER A 671 7.61 -21.79 8.03
CA SER A 671 6.23 -21.64 7.53
C SER A 671 6.22 -21.89 6.03
N HIS A 672 5.37 -22.78 5.55
CA HIS A 672 5.34 -23.18 4.13
C HIS A 672 3.91 -23.20 3.55
N TYR A 673 3.69 -22.40 2.52
CA TYR A 673 2.44 -22.24 1.76
C TYR A 673 2.73 -22.24 0.25
N GLY A 674 3.63 -23.13 -0.19
CA GLY A 674 3.97 -23.33 -1.60
C GLY A 674 2.93 -24.16 -2.38
N ALA A 675 3.26 -24.51 -3.62
CA ALA A 675 2.40 -25.30 -4.50
C ALA A 675 2.28 -26.78 -4.08
N GLU A 676 3.32 -27.33 -3.44
CA GLU A 676 3.41 -28.74 -3.05
C GLU A 676 4.32 -28.92 -1.82
N ASP A 677 4.25 -30.06 -1.16
CA ASP A 677 5.15 -30.41 -0.05
C ASP A 677 6.61 -30.43 -0.51
N LEU A 678 7.50 -29.86 0.30
CA LEU A 678 8.94 -29.98 0.10
C LEU A 678 9.43 -31.31 0.66
N LYS A 679 9.83 -32.23 -0.22
CA LYS A 679 10.24 -33.61 0.14
C LYS A 679 11.75 -33.77 0.14
N ASP A 680 12.26 -34.55 1.09
CA ASP A 680 13.67 -34.92 1.23
C ASP A 680 14.64 -33.72 1.25
N VAL A 681 14.17 -32.57 1.75
CA VAL A 681 14.99 -31.37 1.86
C VAL A 681 15.90 -31.45 3.08
N ILE A 682 17.08 -30.85 2.99
CA ILE A 682 18.03 -30.75 4.11
C ILE A 682 18.19 -29.26 4.43
N PRO A 683 17.41 -28.71 5.38
CA PRO A 683 17.60 -27.35 5.83
C PRO A 683 18.95 -27.16 6.50
N THR A 684 19.61 -26.04 6.22
CA THR A 684 20.96 -25.75 6.71
C THR A 684 21.00 -24.42 7.46
N TYR A 685 22.01 -24.25 8.30
CA TYR A 685 22.29 -22.98 8.95
C TYR A 685 23.78 -22.64 8.94
N SER A 686 24.08 -21.35 9.02
CA SER A 686 25.42 -20.83 9.31
C SER A 686 25.37 -19.72 10.34
N ILE A 687 26.38 -19.66 11.19
CA ILE A 687 26.63 -18.57 12.14
C ILE A 687 27.98 -17.97 11.77
N ALA A 688 28.01 -16.67 11.54
CA ALA A 688 29.24 -15.94 11.25
C ALA A 688 29.28 -14.60 11.98
N THR A 689 30.47 -14.09 12.23
CA THR A 689 30.65 -12.67 12.58
C THR A 689 30.36 -11.80 11.37
N VAL A 690 29.94 -10.55 11.58
CA VAL A 690 29.72 -9.61 10.46
C VAL A 690 31.03 -9.28 9.72
N SER A 691 32.20 -9.49 10.34
CA SER A 691 33.50 -9.42 9.68
C SER A 691 33.79 -10.60 8.73
N GLY A 692 32.93 -11.62 8.71
CA GLY A 692 33.00 -12.76 7.78
C GLY A 692 33.63 -14.04 8.35
N ASP A 693 33.99 -14.06 9.64
CA ASP A 693 34.52 -15.27 10.28
C ASP A 693 33.38 -16.24 10.59
N THR A 694 33.39 -17.42 9.95
CA THR A 694 32.43 -18.49 10.22
C THR A 694 32.67 -19.09 11.62
N LEU A 695 31.64 -19.07 12.45
CA LEU A 695 31.63 -19.62 13.81
C LEU A 695 31.06 -21.04 13.85
N ALA A 696 29.99 -21.30 13.10
CA ALA A 696 29.38 -22.62 12.98
C ALA A 696 28.64 -22.80 11.66
N THR A 697 28.51 -24.04 11.22
CA THR A 697 27.62 -24.46 10.13
C THR A 697 27.02 -25.81 10.48
N GLY A 698 25.78 -26.05 10.09
CA GLY A 698 25.13 -27.35 10.31
C GLY A 698 23.86 -27.52 9.49
N ASP A 699 23.17 -28.64 9.73
CA ASP A 699 21.89 -28.97 9.12
C ASP A 699 20.91 -29.53 10.15
N PHE A 700 19.62 -29.52 9.78
CA PHE A 700 18.52 -30.02 10.61
C PHE A 700 18.05 -31.43 10.17
N GLY A 701 18.91 -32.18 9.48
CA GLY A 701 18.60 -33.48 8.90
C GLY A 701 17.63 -33.41 7.70
N THR A 702 17.32 -34.57 7.13
CA THR A 702 16.33 -34.70 6.05
C THR A 702 14.92 -34.53 6.59
N GLN A 703 14.15 -33.62 5.98
CA GLN A 703 12.81 -33.23 6.40
C GLN A 703 11.81 -33.36 5.24
N THR A 704 10.54 -33.60 5.58
CA THR A 704 9.40 -33.31 4.69
C THR A 704 8.63 -32.15 5.30
N ILE A 705 8.52 -31.05 4.57
CA ILE A 705 7.80 -29.85 5.02
C ILE A 705 6.47 -29.80 4.28
N THR A 706 5.39 -29.96 5.02
CA THR A 706 4.03 -30.01 4.47
C THR A 706 3.46 -28.61 4.30
N ILE A 707 2.68 -28.42 3.22
CA ILE A 707 1.96 -27.17 2.96
C ILE A 707 0.96 -26.81 4.06
N GLY A 708 0.78 -25.51 4.29
CA GLY A 708 -0.24 -24.96 5.17
C GLY A 708 0.06 -25.02 6.66
N GLN A 709 1.32 -25.26 7.06
CA GLN A 709 1.70 -25.49 8.44
C GLN A 709 3.00 -24.78 8.82
N LEU A 710 3.11 -24.43 10.11
CA LEU A 710 4.36 -24.09 10.77
C LEU A 710 5.01 -25.40 11.26
N SER A 711 6.18 -25.74 10.75
CA SER A 711 6.91 -26.96 11.09
C SER A 711 8.21 -26.65 11.82
N THR A 712 8.51 -27.35 12.91
CA THR A 712 9.82 -27.23 13.58
C THR A 712 10.88 -28.03 12.83
N LEU A 713 11.98 -27.38 12.46
CA LEU A 713 13.13 -28.03 11.81
C LEU A 713 14.04 -28.70 12.84
N GLY A 714 14.27 -28.04 13.97
CA GLY A 714 15.10 -28.53 15.07
C GLY A 714 15.43 -27.42 16.05
N THR A 715 16.40 -27.67 16.93
CA THR A 715 16.90 -26.69 17.90
C THR A 715 18.33 -26.30 17.52
N LEU A 716 18.61 -25.00 17.51
CA LEU A 716 19.97 -24.49 17.41
C LEU A 716 20.61 -24.53 18.80
N ASP A 717 21.75 -25.23 18.93
CA ASP A 717 22.56 -25.29 20.14
C ASP A 717 23.99 -24.89 19.80
N PHE A 718 24.42 -23.71 20.28
CA PHE A 718 25.77 -23.19 20.03
C PHE A 718 26.29 -22.39 21.23
N PRO A 719 27.35 -22.83 21.92
CA PRO A 719 27.96 -22.08 23.01
C PRO A 719 28.68 -20.83 22.51
N LEU A 720 28.60 -19.73 23.28
CA LEU A 720 29.19 -18.44 22.93
C LEU A 720 30.53 -18.16 23.63
N ASP A 721 31.09 -19.15 24.32
CA ASP A 721 32.26 -19.01 25.21
C ASP A 721 33.57 -18.67 24.49
N GLU A 722 33.69 -18.99 23.20
CA GLU A 722 34.82 -18.59 22.37
C GLU A 722 34.81 -17.09 22.00
N LEU A 723 33.66 -16.41 22.11
CA LEU A 723 33.49 -14.99 21.76
C LEU A 723 33.86 -14.09 22.93
N SER A 724 35.16 -13.98 23.21
CA SER A 724 35.70 -13.18 24.33
C SER A 724 35.65 -11.65 24.16
N LYS A 725 35.27 -11.15 22.98
CA LYS A 725 35.17 -9.72 22.67
C LYS A 725 33.75 -9.38 22.22
N ALA A 726 33.34 -8.13 22.44
CA ALA A 726 32.10 -7.61 21.90
C ALA A 726 32.07 -7.79 20.38
N VAL A 727 31.04 -8.49 19.87
CA VAL A 727 30.92 -8.82 18.45
C VAL A 727 29.46 -8.84 18.01
N GLN A 728 29.22 -8.44 16.75
CA GLN A 728 27.96 -8.68 16.05
C GLN A 728 28.10 -9.95 15.21
N CYS A 729 27.11 -10.83 15.34
CA CYS A 729 27.02 -12.10 14.64
C CYS A 729 25.73 -12.14 13.82
N LYS A 730 25.71 -13.03 12.83
CA LYS A 730 24.56 -13.30 11.96
C LYS A 730 24.28 -14.79 11.95
N LEU A 731 23.03 -15.15 12.20
CA LEU A 731 22.47 -16.47 11.89
C LEU A 731 21.81 -16.40 10.51
N GLU A 732 22.12 -17.35 9.64
CA GLU A 732 21.43 -17.55 8.37
C GLU A 732 20.90 -18.98 8.30
N VAL A 733 19.65 -19.14 7.86
CA VAL A 733 18.99 -20.42 7.68
C VAL A 733 18.49 -20.52 6.25
N ASP A 734 18.78 -21.63 5.58
CA ASP A 734 18.32 -21.97 4.23
C ASP A 734 17.41 -23.20 4.29
N VAL A 735 16.21 -23.07 3.71
CA VAL A 735 15.30 -24.17 3.44
C VAL A 735 15.04 -24.24 1.94
N ALA A 736 15.70 -25.16 1.24
CA ALA A 736 15.50 -25.40 -0.19
C ALA A 736 15.68 -24.15 -1.08
N GLY A 737 16.62 -23.28 -0.72
CA GLY A 737 16.91 -22.01 -1.39
C GLY A 737 16.14 -20.81 -0.83
N PHE A 738 15.17 -21.03 0.05
CA PHE A 738 14.51 -19.95 0.79
C PHE A 738 15.31 -19.61 2.03
N MET A 739 15.94 -18.43 2.02
CA MET A 739 16.89 -18.02 3.04
C MET A 739 16.36 -16.89 3.91
N ASN A 740 16.54 -17.00 5.23
CA ASN A 740 16.28 -15.90 6.16
C ASN A 740 17.48 -15.73 7.12
N SER A 741 17.63 -14.53 7.70
CA SER A 741 18.75 -14.22 8.59
C SER A 741 18.39 -13.28 9.73
N TRP A 742 19.16 -13.36 10.82
CA TRP A 742 19.00 -12.54 12.03
C TRP A 742 20.37 -12.11 12.54
N ASP A 743 20.52 -10.81 12.81
CA ASP A 743 21.68 -10.28 13.51
C ASP A 743 21.46 -10.38 15.04
N PHE A 744 22.53 -10.73 15.75
CA PHE A 744 22.56 -10.79 17.22
C PHE A 744 23.93 -10.35 17.74
N TRP A 745 23.98 -9.94 19.00
CA TRP A 745 25.18 -9.40 19.63
C TRP A 745 25.61 -10.25 20.79
N VAL A 746 26.92 -10.45 20.90
CA VAL A 746 27.53 -11.17 22.02
C VAL A 746 28.51 -10.22 22.70
N PHE A 747 28.28 -9.96 23.98
CA PHE A 747 29.13 -9.12 24.80
C PHE A 747 29.84 -9.92 25.90
N PRO A 748 31.03 -9.49 26.37
CA PRO A 748 31.68 -10.14 27.50
C PRO A 748 30.80 -10.06 28.76
N ALA A 749 30.53 -11.21 29.38
CA ALA A 749 29.78 -11.30 30.64
C ALA A 749 30.45 -10.49 31.76
N LYS A 750 31.78 -10.39 31.71
CA LYS A 750 32.59 -9.58 32.62
C LYS A 750 33.35 -8.52 31.83
N GLN A 751 33.06 -7.25 32.15
CA GLN A 751 33.76 -6.13 31.56
C GLN A 751 35.23 -6.09 31.95
N SER A 752 36.06 -5.60 31.02
CA SER A 752 37.51 -5.48 31.22
C SER A 752 37.81 -4.49 32.34
N ALA A 753 38.82 -4.78 33.15
CA ALA A 753 39.27 -3.83 34.17
C ALA A 753 39.83 -2.57 33.49
N LEU A 754 39.48 -1.39 34.02
CA LEU A 754 40.05 -0.13 33.57
C LEU A 754 41.54 -0.07 33.94
N GLU A 755 42.41 0.16 32.96
CA GLU A 755 43.85 0.37 33.22
C GLU A 755 44.10 1.66 34.02
N LYS A 756 43.24 2.66 33.80
CA LYS A 756 43.22 3.96 34.47
C LYS A 756 41.80 4.54 34.40
N ASP A 757 41.40 5.29 35.42
CA ASP A 757 40.13 6.02 35.42
C ASP A 757 40.34 7.43 35.99
N ASP A 758 40.71 8.36 35.12
CA ASP A 758 40.91 9.78 35.46
C ASP A 758 39.65 10.63 35.23
N ILE A 759 38.52 9.99 34.95
CA ILE A 759 37.28 10.67 34.57
C ILE A 759 36.58 11.17 35.82
N TYR A 760 36.10 12.41 35.77
CA TYR A 760 35.14 12.91 36.75
C TYR A 760 33.72 12.60 36.28
N TYR A 761 33.03 11.71 37.01
CA TYR A 761 31.66 11.31 36.73
C TYR A 761 30.67 12.21 37.48
N THR A 762 29.64 12.70 36.80
CA THR A 762 28.61 13.55 37.41
C THR A 762 27.29 13.47 36.64
N ASP A 763 26.19 13.85 37.28
CA ASP A 763 24.85 13.95 36.70
C ASP A 763 24.39 15.41 36.48
N LYS A 764 25.28 16.37 36.74
CA LYS A 764 25.00 17.81 36.65
C LYS A 764 26.24 18.61 36.28
N LEU A 765 26.06 19.65 35.48
CA LEU A 765 27.11 20.60 35.16
C LEU A 765 27.13 21.74 36.21
N ASP A 766 27.45 21.39 37.46
CA ASP A 766 27.52 22.35 38.56
C ASP A 766 28.93 22.96 38.72
N GLN A 767 29.11 23.83 39.73
CA GLN A 767 30.40 24.47 39.99
C GLN A 767 31.55 23.47 40.14
N ALA A 768 31.31 22.30 40.75
CA ALA A 768 32.36 21.30 40.92
C ALA A 768 32.77 20.68 39.57
N ALA A 769 31.81 20.40 38.69
CA ALA A 769 32.09 19.95 37.34
C ALA A 769 32.87 21.02 36.53
N MET A 770 32.48 22.29 36.67
CA MET A 770 33.16 23.41 36.01
C MET A 770 34.61 23.57 36.48
N GLU A 771 34.87 23.49 37.80
CA GLU A 771 36.23 23.54 38.35
C GLU A 771 37.12 22.40 37.82
N LYS A 772 36.55 21.21 37.57
CA LYS A 772 37.26 20.09 36.95
C LYS A 772 37.59 20.37 35.48
N LEU A 773 36.63 20.89 34.72
CA LEU A 773 36.84 21.27 33.32
C LEU A 773 37.89 22.38 33.18
N ASP A 774 37.83 23.41 34.02
CA ASP A 774 38.80 24.51 34.04
C ASP A 774 40.22 24.04 34.39
N ALA A 775 40.33 23.00 35.22
CA ALA A 775 41.60 22.33 35.52
C ALA A 775 42.10 21.38 34.41
N GLY A 776 41.37 21.26 33.29
CA GLY A 776 41.74 20.45 32.14
C GLY A 776 41.34 18.97 32.23
N ALA A 777 40.46 18.60 33.16
CA ALA A 777 40.03 17.21 33.33
C ALA A 777 39.04 16.74 32.25
N SER A 778 38.93 15.41 32.11
CA SER A 778 37.87 14.74 31.38
C SER A 778 36.64 14.55 32.29
N VAL A 779 35.46 14.96 31.83
CA VAL A 779 34.20 14.83 32.57
C VAL A 779 33.20 14.00 31.77
N LEU A 780 32.61 12.99 32.42
CA LEU A 780 31.44 12.27 31.92
C LEU A 780 30.21 12.84 32.64
N LEU A 781 29.33 13.48 31.88
CA LEU A 781 28.06 13.99 32.35
C LEU A 781 26.92 13.08 31.89
N ASP A 782 26.37 12.29 32.80
CA ASP A 782 25.15 11.53 32.57
C ASP A 782 23.93 12.39 32.90
N ALA A 783 23.33 12.98 31.88
CA ALA A 783 22.19 13.87 32.00
C ALA A 783 20.84 13.13 31.96
N SER A 784 20.84 11.79 32.04
CA SER A 784 19.64 10.97 32.00
C SER A 784 18.64 11.35 33.10
N GLY A 785 17.41 11.65 32.71
CA GLY A 785 16.35 12.08 33.62
C GLY A 785 16.47 13.53 34.11
N LYS A 786 17.43 14.31 33.62
CA LYS A 786 17.69 15.70 34.03
C LYS A 786 17.43 16.74 32.94
N ILE A 787 17.22 16.33 31.70
CA ILE A 787 17.00 17.24 30.58
C ILE A 787 15.63 17.91 30.68
N GLU A 788 15.61 19.24 30.53
CA GLU A 788 14.38 20.02 30.39
C GLU A 788 14.19 20.47 28.93
N ASN A 789 15.25 20.90 28.22
CA ASN A 789 15.16 21.26 26.80
C ASN A 789 15.18 20.00 25.91
N GLY A 790 13.99 19.49 25.58
CA GLY A 790 13.79 18.22 24.87
C GLY A 790 12.84 17.25 25.58
N LYS A 791 12.40 17.60 26.79
CA LYS A 791 11.46 16.79 27.60
C LYS A 791 10.08 16.58 26.96
N ASP A 792 9.69 17.46 26.04
CA ASP A 792 8.48 17.33 25.21
C ASP A 792 8.61 16.26 24.11
N ILE A 793 9.82 15.73 23.88
CA ILE A 793 10.13 14.78 22.83
C ILE A 793 10.19 13.39 23.44
N VAL A 794 9.13 12.61 23.23
CA VAL A 794 9.12 11.18 23.57
C VAL A 794 9.77 10.37 22.44
N ALA A 795 10.92 9.78 22.72
CA ALA A 795 11.62 8.85 21.84
C ALA A 795 11.50 7.42 22.40
N ASN A 796 11.17 6.47 21.51
CA ASN A 796 11.17 5.04 21.79
C ASN A 796 12.04 4.33 20.75
N PHE A 797 12.32 3.04 20.96
CA PHE A 797 13.00 2.24 19.94
C PHE A 797 12.17 2.10 18.66
N THR A 798 10.84 2.03 18.77
CA THR A 798 9.96 2.00 17.60
C THR A 798 9.82 3.38 16.95
N PRO A 799 9.75 3.46 15.61
CA PRO A 799 9.61 4.74 14.92
C PRO A 799 8.20 5.33 15.07
N VAL A 800 8.03 6.57 14.62
CA VAL A 800 6.73 7.24 14.44
C VAL A 800 5.73 6.27 13.82
N PHE A 801 4.57 6.14 14.48
CA PHE A 801 3.45 5.34 13.99
C PHE A 801 2.61 6.17 13.01
N TRP A 802 2.50 5.69 11.77
CA TRP A 802 1.73 6.26 10.65
C TRP A 802 2.09 7.69 10.25
N ASN A 803 1.84 8.70 11.09
CA ASN A 803 2.43 10.05 11.04
C ASN A 803 2.02 10.86 12.28
N THR A 804 2.82 11.85 12.67
CA THR A 804 2.53 12.64 13.87
C THR A 804 1.43 13.70 13.69
N SER A 805 1.19 14.23 12.49
CA SER A 805 0.20 15.30 12.26
C SER A 805 -1.24 14.79 12.43
N TRP A 806 -1.58 13.67 11.80
CA TRP A 806 -2.88 13.00 11.89
C TRP A 806 -3.24 12.58 13.31
N PHE A 807 -2.24 12.07 14.04
CA PHE A 807 -2.42 11.61 15.42
C PHE A 807 -2.13 12.69 16.47
N LYS A 808 -2.16 13.98 16.11
CA LYS A 808 -2.04 15.12 17.04
C LYS A 808 -0.77 15.07 17.91
N MET A 809 0.38 14.78 17.30
CA MET A 809 1.67 14.55 17.97
C MET A 809 1.61 13.45 19.03
N ARG A 810 0.87 12.36 18.77
CA ARG A 810 0.94 11.19 19.64
C ARG A 810 2.35 10.57 19.53
N PRO A 811 3.02 10.28 20.66
CA PRO A 811 4.31 9.59 20.67
C PRO A 811 4.29 8.20 20.01
N PRO A 812 5.46 7.70 19.54
CA PRO A 812 6.78 8.35 19.58
C PRO A 812 6.93 9.48 18.54
N HIS A 813 7.87 10.40 18.77
CA HIS A 813 8.14 11.53 17.87
C HIS A 813 9.37 11.33 16.97
N THR A 814 10.13 10.27 17.17
CA THR A 814 11.38 9.99 16.46
C THR A 814 11.22 8.81 15.50
N THR A 815 11.92 8.82 14.38
CA THR A 815 11.93 7.72 13.39
C THR A 815 13.11 6.77 13.55
N GLY A 816 14.00 7.03 14.51
CA GLY A 816 15.17 6.21 14.81
C GLY A 816 16.32 7.07 15.34
N ILE A 817 17.54 6.53 15.29
CA ILE A 817 18.78 7.25 15.56
C ILE A 817 19.72 7.13 14.35
N TRP A 818 20.45 8.20 14.07
CA TRP A 818 21.66 8.18 13.27
C TRP A 818 22.89 8.13 14.19
N VAL A 819 23.85 7.31 13.84
CA VAL A 819 25.05 7.04 14.65
C VAL A 819 26.29 7.33 13.82
N GLN A 820 27.26 8.03 14.40
CA GLN A 820 28.61 8.10 13.84
C GLN A 820 29.35 6.78 14.13
N GLU A 821 29.04 5.72 13.38
CA GLU A 821 29.53 4.35 13.63
C GLU A 821 31.06 4.25 13.74
N ASP A 822 31.79 5.04 12.97
CA ASP A 822 33.25 5.10 12.98
C ASP A 822 33.85 5.96 14.12
N HIS A 823 33.01 6.57 14.95
CA HIS A 823 33.50 7.44 16.03
C HIS A 823 34.27 6.61 17.08
N PRO A 824 35.47 7.03 17.51
CA PRO A 824 36.28 6.23 18.44
C PRO A 824 35.60 5.90 19.79
N ALA A 825 34.59 6.68 20.17
CA ALA A 825 33.73 6.42 21.35
C ALA A 825 32.95 5.09 21.27
N LEU A 826 32.69 4.61 20.06
CA LEU A 826 31.90 3.40 19.79
C LEU A 826 32.77 2.21 19.35
N LYS A 827 34.10 2.38 19.35
CA LYS A 827 35.05 1.36 18.85
C LYS A 827 34.90 -0.01 19.50
N ASP A 828 34.60 -0.04 20.80
CA ASP A 828 34.44 -1.28 21.57
C ASP A 828 32.95 -1.69 21.68
N PHE A 829 32.06 -1.06 20.91
CA PHE A 829 30.62 -1.34 20.86
C PHE A 829 30.20 -1.61 19.40
N PRO A 830 30.16 -2.88 18.96
CA PRO A 830 29.75 -3.27 17.61
C PRO A 830 28.40 -2.64 17.22
N THR A 831 28.45 -1.74 16.25
CA THR A 831 27.31 -0.93 15.84
C THR A 831 27.43 -0.50 14.40
N SER A 832 26.36 0.07 13.88
CA SER A 832 26.30 0.67 12.55
C SER A 832 25.67 2.05 12.62
N TYR A 833 25.54 2.74 11.49
CA TYR A 833 25.02 4.10 11.38
C TYR A 833 23.55 4.28 11.81
N HIS A 834 22.89 3.21 12.27
CA HIS A 834 21.47 3.14 12.62
C HIS A 834 21.22 2.34 13.90
N SER A 835 20.00 2.43 14.43
CA SER A 835 19.50 1.56 15.49
C SER A 835 19.28 0.12 15.01
N ASP A 836 19.60 -0.84 15.86
CA ASP A 836 19.26 -2.25 15.75
C ASP A 836 19.00 -2.81 17.18
N TYR A 837 18.73 -4.10 17.35
CA TYR A 837 18.24 -4.64 18.64
C TYR A 837 19.14 -4.36 19.84
N GLN A 838 20.46 -4.24 19.66
CA GLN A 838 21.39 -3.89 20.75
C GLN A 838 21.19 -2.47 21.29
N TRP A 839 20.63 -1.57 20.48
CA TRP A 839 20.31 -0.22 20.92
C TRP A 839 19.03 -0.16 21.75
N TRP A 840 18.15 -1.18 21.72
CA TRP A 840 16.83 -1.13 22.37
C TRP A 840 16.92 -0.73 23.85
N GLU A 841 17.70 -1.44 24.67
CA GLU A 841 17.79 -1.14 26.11
C GLU A 841 18.50 0.19 26.42
N ILE A 842 19.28 0.69 25.45
CA ILE A 842 20.09 1.91 25.57
C ILE A 842 19.24 3.16 25.27
N VAL A 843 18.34 3.11 24.28
CA VAL A 843 17.59 4.28 23.79
C VAL A 843 16.11 4.27 24.16
N ASN A 844 15.52 3.09 24.40
CA ASN A 844 14.07 2.98 24.58
C ASN A 844 13.60 3.75 25.82
N GLY A 845 12.75 4.76 25.61
CA GLY A 845 12.23 5.62 26.67
C GLY A 845 13.26 6.59 27.27
N GLN A 846 14.45 6.73 26.70
CA GLN A 846 15.46 7.68 27.18
C GLN A 846 15.16 9.11 26.77
N GLN A 847 15.63 10.06 27.59
CA GLN A 847 15.49 11.48 27.28
C GLN A 847 16.29 11.86 26.04
N VAL A 848 15.84 12.92 25.39
CA VAL A 848 16.45 13.50 24.20
C VAL A 848 16.87 14.92 24.51
N MET A 849 18.10 15.29 24.15
CA MET A 849 18.60 16.65 24.28
C MET A 849 18.26 17.42 23.00
N CYS A 850 17.59 18.56 23.12
CA CYS A 850 17.42 19.46 21.98
C CYS A 850 18.54 20.51 22.00
N ILE A 851 19.32 20.51 20.93
CA ILE A 851 20.55 21.29 20.80
C ILE A 851 20.35 22.49 19.86
N ASP A 852 19.18 23.13 19.93
CA ASP A 852 18.79 24.26 19.09
C ASP A 852 19.77 25.44 19.13
N SER A 853 20.40 25.66 20.29
CA SER A 853 21.29 26.78 20.57
C SER A 853 22.76 26.45 20.36
N PHE A 854 23.07 25.22 19.96
CA PHE A 854 24.43 24.79 19.62
C PHE A 854 24.81 25.32 18.23
N PRO A 855 26.11 25.48 17.92
CA PRO A 855 26.56 25.93 16.61
C PRO A 855 25.90 25.14 15.46
N PRO A 856 25.46 25.79 14.36
CA PRO A 856 24.78 25.11 13.24
C PRO A 856 25.51 23.89 12.69
N ALA A 857 26.84 23.93 12.62
CA ALA A 857 27.68 22.83 12.14
C ALA A 857 27.90 21.71 13.17
N PHE A 858 27.42 21.85 14.41
CA PHE A 858 27.57 20.83 15.45
C PHE A 858 26.80 19.56 15.08
N ARG A 859 27.46 18.41 15.22
CA ARG A 859 26.90 17.07 14.97
C ARG A 859 27.22 16.16 16.16
N PRO A 860 26.21 15.60 16.85
CA PRO A 860 26.42 14.68 17.97
C PRO A 860 26.83 13.29 17.48
N ILE A 861 27.37 12.47 18.38
CA ILE A 861 27.82 11.10 18.08
C ILE A 861 26.62 10.17 17.86
N VAL A 862 25.59 10.30 18.71
CA VAL A 862 24.29 9.63 18.55
C VAL A 862 23.19 10.67 18.47
N GLN A 863 22.49 10.68 17.34
CA GLN A 863 21.49 11.67 16.97
C GLN A 863 20.12 11.02 16.73
N PRO A 864 19.15 11.24 17.61
CA PRO A 864 17.76 10.89 17.30
C PRO A 864 17.23 11.70 16.12
N ILE A 865 16.45 11.04 15.28
CA ILE A 865 15.85 11.63 14.09
C ILE A 865 14.41 12.02 14.44
N ASP A 866 14.14 13.32 14.50
CA ASP A 866 12.82 13.86 14.83
C ASP A 866 11.84 13.71 13.66
N THR A 867 10.54 13.82 13.95
CA THR A 867 9.50 13.89 12.91
C THR A 867 9.77 15.04 11.93
N TRP A 868 9.55 14.78 10.63
CA TRP A 868 9.82 15.72 9.54
C TRP A 868 8.93 16.97 9.55
N PHE A 869 7.85 16.96 10.34
CA PHE A 869 7.01 18.14 10.56
C PHE A 869 7.70 19.22 11.39
N LEU A 870 8.70 18.87 12.20
CA LEU A 870 9.40 19.79 13.09
C LEU A 870 10.92 19.78 12.86
N SER A 871 11.51 18.62 12.57
CA SER A 871 12.94 18.38 12.35
C SER A 871 13.84 19.09 13.37
N ARG A 872 13.51 18.99 14.66
CA ARG A 872 14.32 19.59 15.73
C ARG A 872 15.71 18.95 15.73
N ARG A 873 16.75 19.72 16.03
CA ARG A 873 18.11 19.20 16.21
C ARG A 873 18.22 18.49 17.56
N LEU A 874 18.46 17.18 17.54
CA LEU A 874 18.49 16.33 18.73
C LEU A 874 19.87 15.71 18.97
N ALA A 875 20.14 15.29 20.21
CA ALA A 875 21.31 14.53 20.60
C ALA A 875 20.97 13.59 21.77
N GLN A 876 21.68 12.46 21.85
CA GLN A 876 21.73 11.61 23.04
C GLN A 876 23.15 11.29 23.51
N LEU A 877 24.15 11.44 22.64
CA LEU A 877 25.57 11.36 22.99
C LEU A 877 26.34 12.40 22.19
N PHE A 878 27.11 13.26 22.87
CA PHE A 878 28.00 14.20 22.21
C PHE A 878 29.23 14.52 23.07
N GLU A 879 30.27 15.06 22.42
CA GLU A 879 31.47 15.56 23.09
C GLU A 879 31.79 17.01 22.73
N ALA A 880 32.45 17.71 23.65
CA ALA A 880 32.95 19.06 23.42
C ALA A 880 34.15 19.39 24.30
N LYS A 881 34.98 20.34 23.85
CA LYS A 881 35.90 21.08 24.71
C LYS A 881 35.11 22.14 25.45
N VAL A 882 35.31 22.23 26.76
CA VAL A 882 34.67 23.22 27.64
C VAL A 882 35.72 23.73 28.60
N GLY A 883 35.97 25.04 28.59
CA GLY A 883 37.13 25.62 29.29
C GLY A 883 38.43 24.99 28.79
N ASN A 884 39.28 24.54 29.73
CA ASN A 884 40.52 23.82 29.39
C ASN A 884 40.34 22.30 29.26
N GLY A 885 39.15 21.80 29.57
CA GLY A 885 38.85 20.37 29.74
C GLY A 885 38.07 19.77 28.57
N LYS A 886 37.63 18.53 28.78
CA LYS A 886 36.90 17.75 27.78
C LYS A 886 35.66 17.15 28.43
N LEU A 887 34.51 17.31 27.77
CA LEU A 887 33.22 16.87 28.27
C LEU A 887 32.62 15.84 27.29
N LEU A 888 32.16 14.72 27.83
CA LEU A 888 31.26 13.78 27.14
C LEU A 888 29.91 13.83 27.85
N VAL A 889 28.83 14.10 27.12
CA VAL A 889 27.47 14.22 27.66
C VAL A 889 26.60 13.13 27.05
N THR A 890 25.84 12.43 27.90
CA THR A 890 24.93 11.37 27.46
C THR A 890 23.58 11.45 28.15
N THR A 891 22.53 11.03 27.45
CA THR A 891 21.24 10.62 28.01
C THR A 891 20.90 9.17 27.68
N LEU A 892 21.82 8.44 27.04
CA LEU A 892 21.72 7.02 26.79
C LEU A 892 21.81 6.25 28.11
N ASN A 893 21.07 5.15 28.21
CA ASN A 893 21.16 4.28 29.37
C ASN A 893 22.47 3.48 29.33
N ILE A 894 23.45 3.90 30.13
CA ILE A 894 24.77 3.28 30.24
C ILE A 894 24.97 2.61 31.62
N GLU A 895 23.89 2.42 32.38
CA GLU A 895 23.95 1.76 33.68
C GLU A 895 24.27 0.27 33.50
N THR A 896 25.31 -0.22 34.18
CA THR A 896 25.77 -1.61 34.00
C THR A 896 24.75 -2.65 34.46
N THR A 897 23.77 -2.25 35.27
CA THR A 897 22.68 -3.11 35.75
C THR A 897 21.49 -3.18 34.79
N ASN A 898 21.45 -2.35 33.75
CA ASN A 898 20.34 -2.30 32.80
C ASN A 898 20.38 -3.47 31.80
N GLY A 899 21.57 -3.87 31.37
CA GLY A 899 21.77 -5.01 30.50
C GLY A 899 23.16 -5.06 29.86
N PRO A 900 23.46 -6.12 29.11
CA PRO A 900 24.79 -6.33 28.52
C PRO A 900 25.20 -5.24 27.53
N ALA A 901 24.27 -4.71 26.73
CA ALA A 901 24.58 -3.68 25.74
C ALA A 901 24.92 -2.35 26.42
N SER A 902 24.16 -1.98 27.46
CA SER A 902 24.38 -0.79 28.28
C SER A 902 25.74 -0.85 28.97
N ALA A 903 26.08 -2.01 29.54
CA ALA A 903 27.38 -2.24 30.17
C ALA A 903 28.55 -2.15 29.17
N GLN A 904 28.37 -2.72 27.96
CA GLN A 904 29.39 -2.67 26.92
C GLN A 904 29.58 -1.26 26.36
N LEU A 905 28.49 -0.52 26.11
CA LEU A 905 28.57 0.87 25.67
C LEU A 905 29.31 1.72 26.70
N ARG A 906 28.98 1.56 28.00
CA ARG A 906 29.70 2.26 29.07
C ARG A 906 31.20 1.96 29.02
N GLN A 907 31.59 0.70 28.85
CA GLN A 907 33.00 0.31 28.73
C GLN A 907 33.67 1.01 27.54
N SER A 908 33.01 1.04 26.37
CA SER A 908 33.52 1.72 25.17
C SER A 908 33.72 3.23 25.41
N LEU A 909 32.75 3.92 26.01
CA LEU A 909 32.84 5.35 26.30
C LEU A 909 33.97 5.66 27.29
N VAL A 910 34.09 4.88 28.36
CA VAL A 910 35.13 5.08 29.39
C VAL A 910 36.53 4.77 28.83
N ASN A 911 36.68 3.71 28.03
CA ASN A 911 37.93 3.40 27.34
C ASN A 911 38.35 4.55 26.42
N TYR A 912 37.39 5.05 25.63
CA TYR A 912 37.62 6.18 24.75
C TYR A 912 38.09 7.42 25.52
N MET A 913 37.39 7.80 26.58
CA MET A 913 37.72 8.99 27.39
C MET A 913 39.07 8.90 28.10
N ASN A 914 39.55 7.69 28.44
CA ASN A 914 40.88 7.46 29.00
C ASN A 914 41.97 7.30 27.92
N SER A 915 41.62 7.33 26.63
CA SER A 915 42.55 7.19 25.52
C SER A 915 43.04 8.53 24.98
N THR A 916 44.13 8.51 24.20
CA THR A 916 44.60 9.69 23.45
C THR A 916 43.64 10.14 22.36
N SER A 917 42.70 9.28 21.97
CA SER A 917 41.70 9.56 20.93
C SER A 917 40.59 10.48 21.40
N PHE A 918 40.39 10.65 22.72
CA PHE A 918 39.39 11.60 23.23
C PHE A 918 39.85 13.04 22.96
N GLN A 919 39.51 13.55 21.78
CA GLN A 919 39.91 14.86 21.29
C GLN A 919 38.69 15.55 20.69
N PRO A 920 37.79 16.11 21.53
CA PRO A 920 36.57 16.71 21.05
C PRO A 920 36.81 17.75 19.97
N LYS A 921 36.10 17.60 18.85
CA LYS A 921 36.22 18.47 17.67
C LYS A 921 35.67 19.86 17.93
N TYR A 922 34.53 19.94 18.62
CA TYR A 922 33.83 21.19 18.90
C TYR A 922 34.27 21.77 20.23
N GLU A 923 34.29 23.10 20.30
CA GLU A 923 34.46 23.87 21.54
C GLU A 923 33.14 24.58 21.83
N LEU A 924 32.63 24.43 23.05
CA LEU A 924 31.34 24.98 23.47
C LEU A 924 31.50 25.77 24.77
N ASP A 925 30.79 26.89 24.85
CA ASP A 925 30.60 27.60 26.11
C ASP A 925 29.71 26.75 27.03
N ALA A 926 30.08 26.65 28.31
CA ALA A 926 29.30 25.94 29.31
C ALA A 926 27.86 26.47 29.42
N ALA A 927 27.64 27.77 29.18
CA ALA A 927 26.32 28.38 29.17
C ALA A 927 25.40 27.71 28.13
N VAL A 928 25.90 27.39 26.94
CA VAL A 928 25.12 26.72 25.88
C VAL A 928 24.70 25.30 26.30
N ILE A 929 25.54 24.61 27.08
CA ILE A 929 25.23 23.27 27.60
C ILE A 929 24.25 23.36 28.77
N LEU A 930 24.36 24.38 29.62
CA LEU A 930 23.45 24.61 30.76
C LEU A 930 22.01 24.82 30.30
N GLU A 931 21.78 25.38 29.11
CA GLU A 931 20.44 25.52 28.52
C GLU A 931 19.70 24.18 28.36
N LEU A 932 20.40 23.04 28.30
CA LEU A 932 19.76 21.72 28.26
C LEU A 932 18.95 21.41 29.52
N PHE A 933 19.33 22.00 30.65
CA PHE A 933 18.71 21.81 31.97
C PHE A 933 17.68 22.90 32.29
N GLU A 934 17.48 23.86 31.38
CA GLU A 934 16.53 24.95 31.54
C GLU A 934 15.22 24.64 30.80
N LYS A 935 14.11 25.04 31.43
CA LYS A 935 12.80 24.93 30.77
C LYS A 935 12.72 25.98 29.65
N LYS A 936 12.70 25.53 28.40
CA LYS A 936 12.37 26.39 27.26
C LYS A 936 10.88 26.30 26.93
N ASP A 937 10.25 27.47 26.80
CA ASP A 937 8.91 27.60 26.21
C ASP A 937 9.05 27.69 24.69
N ARG A 938 8.88 26.58 23.98
CA ARG A 938 8.98 26.57 22.52
C ARG A 938 7.71 27.16 21.93
N GLN A 939 7.80 28.41 21.49
CA GLN A 939 6.77 28.99 20.64
C GLN A 939 6.60 28.13 19.37
N GLY A 940 5.36 27.77 19.02
CA GLY A 940 5.05 27.21 17.69
C GLY A 940 4.71 25.72 17.61
N VAL A 941 4.78 24.93 18.68
CA VAL A 941 4.25 23.54 18.68
C VAL A 941 2.85 23.50 19.31
N ASN A 942 1.92 24.23 18.69
CA ASN A 942 0.50 24.09 19.01
C ASN A 942 -0.21 23.51 17.79
N LEU A 943 -0.13 22.18 17.64
CA LEU A 943 -0.94 21.46 16.66
C LEU A 943 -2.38 21.41 17.16
N TYR A 944 -3.05 22.56 17.15
CA TYR A 944 -4.41 22.71 17.61
C TYR A 944 -5.37 22.08 16.59
N THR A 945 -6.21 21.13 17.03
CA THR A 945 -7.23 20.53 16.16
C THR A 945 -8.60 20.53 16.86
N LYS A 946 -9.58 21.23 16.26
CA LYS A 946 -10.98 21.29 16.76
C LYS A 946 -11.83 20.12 16.26
N GLY A 947 -11.41 19.43 15.19
CA GLY A 947 -12.05 18.24 14.65
C GLY A 947 -11.25 16.99 14.99
N THR A 948 -11.94 15.90 15.33
CA THR A 948 -11.33 14.57 15.52
C THR A 948 -12.24 13.60 14.77
N PRO A 949 -11.71 12.54 14.14
CA PRO A 949 -12.54 11.37 13.86
C PRO A 949 -13.11 10.89 15.20
N ASP A 950 -14.37 10.45 15.20
CA ASP A 950 -15.11 10.10 16.42
C ASP A 950 -14.49 8.92 17.21
N GLU A 951 -13.50 8.26 16.65
CA GLU A 951 -12.93 6.98 17.08
C GLU A 951 -11.74 7.10 18.04
N LEU A 952 -11.22 8.32 18.24
CA LEU A 952 -10.14 8.61 19.19
C LEU A 952 -10.58 9.46 20.39
N LYS A 953 -11.90 9.63 20.59
CA LYS A 953 -12.42 10.18 21.85
C LYS A 953 -12.26 9.13 22.94
N PRO A 954 -11.61 9.43 24.09
CA PRO A 954 -11.74 8.59 25.28
C PRO A 954 -13.25 8.43 25.57
N THR A 955 -13.71 7.19 25.74
CA THR A 955 -15.10 6.89 26.05
C THR A 955 -15.51 7.52 27.37
N THR A 956 -16.02 8.75 27.34
CA THR A 956 -16.77 9.35 28.46
C THR A 956 -18.19 8.79 28.47
N GLN A 957 -18.34 7.47 28.55
CA GLN A 957 -19.59 6.80 28.91
C GLN A 957 -19.30 5.54 29.73
N LYS A 958 -18.72 5.73 30.91
CA LYS A 958 -18.92 4.83 32.06
C LYS A 958 -19.15 5.67 33.31
N THR A 959 -20.35 6.21 33.45
CA THR A 959 -21.04 6.43 34.74
C THR A 959 -22.37 7.14 34.50
N GLN A 960 -23.45 6.37 34.45
CA GLN A 960 -24.75 6.62 35.10
C GLN A 960 -25.81 5.71 34.45
N LYS A 961 -25.92 4.49 34.98
CA LYS A 961 -27.17 3.73 35.19
C LYS A 961 -26.86 2.33 35.77
N LYS A 962 -26.39 2.27 37.01
CA LYS A 962 -27.10 1.81 38.21
C LYS A 962 -26.13 1.81 39.38
#